data_AF-A0A6P8F430-F1
#
_entry.id   AF-A0A6P8F430-F1
#
_cell.length_a   1.000
_cell.length_b   1.000
_cell.length_c   1.000
_cell.angle_alpha   90.00
_cell.angle_beta   90.00
_cell.angle_gamma   90.00
#
_symmetry.space_group_name_H-M   'P 1'
#
loop_
_entity.id
_entity.type
_entity.pdbx_description
1 polymer ?
#
loop_
_entity_poly.entity_id
_entity_poly.type
_entity_poly.pdbx_seq_one_letter_code
_entity_poly.pdbx_strand_id
1 'polypeptide(L)'
;MRRMLEKTQGMKEHFFNFMQGMLDADQAEPAPTLKPQQERWYLPIFCVYHPQKKDQIQVVFDSSRKHKGISLNDVLLRGPDMNNTLLVVLMRFHREPVAITADVQHIYYCFIVQEEHSTEYCMRVHVLVAIYSLRRAALHGEKEHVQRSLGLTWNLESDSFTFRISREKKPFTRRGILSTVNGLYDPLRTVAPGTIQGLCVFYDVSTMAISAVAYLKTTDIEGHINVGFVMGKSKLAPHPPHTVPRLELCSAVLGVEMADLITDELDTDIHKVTIYTDSWIVLGYIHNTNRRFHVYVANRVARIRKSTSPEQWHFVSTEHNPADHGTRSVAAAVLKDTNWFKGPAFLTKDTCTQTEPFKFINPDADVDVRTQIQAFMTNASDKMLNNIRSLMSSSPSATNTLSASVLSPLHLSEVRESHVEEILRKMKSCTCTLDPIPTALLKSHIPTLSPFITKVVNLSLQSGYVPPALNVAVIRPLLKKPTLDPEVLGNYRPISNLAFLSKVLEKVVASQLQDHLKHNNLFEKFQSRFRSAHSTETALLRVTNDLLMTADAGSPSLLILLDLTAAFDTVDHTILLERLHTTIGLTDSALKWFQSYLSGRTEYVSLGRCKSRQLPVSCGVPQGSVLGPILFIIYMLPLGRVISRHGMSFHCYADDTQLYIKTAPSPTAAMSCLTACLGEIKAWMSNNFLQLNSSKTEALLVGTPHQVQSSSLTHLTFDSQVIPLSSTVTNLGVRFDPHLTFNDHIKHLCKTSFYHLRNISKLRPTLTLSDAEKLVHAFISSRLDYCNSLFYGITGKNIQKLQYIQNSAARILMRVRKYEHITPILHSLHWLPVSFRIDYKVLILTHTCINGHAPPYLQELITPQTSTCTLRSSNSSLLRVPKTKLRTMGDRAFCSAAPRLWNSLPDHLRATQTLDSFKAGLKTFLFRKVTHQGRHLTEAAVGSAGLWLIGGKRLVSSVIHKCVTCNKLRGRMEEQKMSNLPTDRLTPGPPFTNVGVDVFGP
;
A
#
# COMPACT_ATOMS: atom_id res chain seq x y z
N MET A 1 19.45 -2.30 -46.50
CA MET A 1 20.90 -2.09 -46.68
C MET A 1 21.32 -2.09 -48.14
N ARG A 2 21.16 -3.18 -48.92
CA ARG A 2 21.59 -3.24 -50.35
C ARG A 2 21.08 -2.05 -51.21
N ARG A 3 19.76 -1.76 -51.17
CA ARG A 3 19.15 -0.58 -51.80
C ARG A 3 19.65 0.79 -51.27
N MET A 4 20.18 0.84 -50.05
CA MET A 4 20.68 2.08 -49.42
C MET A 4 22.13 2.35 -49.87
N LEU A 5 22.95 1.30 -49.90
CA LEU A 5 24.32 1.36 -50.43
C LEU A 5 24.35 1.65 -51.94
N GLU A 6 23.33 1.25 -52.69
CA GLU A 6 23.17 1.56 -54.12
C GLU A 6 22.66 2.99 -54.38
N LYS A 7 21.93 3.60 -53.43
CA LYS A 7 21.34 4.94 -53.60
C LYS A 7 22.26 6.10 -53.23
N THR A 8 23.25 5.87 -52.36
CA THR A 8 24.10 6.94 -51.83
C THR A 8 25.54 6.75 -52.31
N GLN A 9 25.97 7.64 -53.20
CA GLN A 9 27.32 7.62 -53.80
C GLN A 9 28.40 7.75 -52.70
N GLY A 10 29.43 6.91 -52.74
CA GLY A 10 30.51 6.86 -51.73
C GLY A 10 30.20 6.07 -50.45
N MET A 11 28.93 5.89 -50.06
CA MET A 11 28.57 5.16 -48.82
C MET A 11 28.97 3.69 -48.86
N LYS A 12 28.91 3.05 -50.04
CA LYS A 12 29.36 1.68 -50.25
C LYS A 12 30.84 1.53 -49.92
N GLU A 13 31.68 2.42 -50.44
CA GLU A 13 33.12 2.42 -50.22
C GLU A 13 33.46 2.68 -48.75
N HIS A 14 32.84 3.68 -48.11
CA HIS A 14 33.03 3.95 -46.68
C HIS A 14 32.60 2.78 -45.79
N PHE A 15 31.51 2.10 -46.13
CA PHE A 15 31.07 0.91 -45.42
C PHE A 15 32.07 -0.25 -45.57
N PHE A 16 32.59 -0.48 -46.78
CA PHE A 16 33.63 -1.50 -47.00
C PHE A 16 34.92 -1.16 -46.25
N ASN A 17 35.37 0.10 -46.29
CA ASN A 17 36.56 0.54 -45.53
C ASN A 17 36.35 0.37 -44.02
N PHE A 18 35.15 0.64 -43.49
CA PHE A 18 34.84 0.42 -42.08
C PHE A 18 34.88 -1.08 -41.72
N MET A 19 34.24 -1.94 -42.52
CA MET A 19 34.24 -3.39 -42.27
C MET A 19 35.63 -4.01 -42.46
N GLN A 20 36.40 -3.53 -43.44
CA GLN A 20 37.79 -3.92 -43.65
C GLN A 20 38.65 -3.50 -42.45
N GLY A 21 38.47 -2.28 -41.93
CA GLY A 21 39.14 -1.84 -40.71
C GLY A 21 38.80 -2.68 -39.48
N MET A 22 37.57 -3.21 -39.37
CA MET A 22 37.23 -4.16 -38.31
C MET A 22 37.95 -5.52 -38.49
N LEU A 23 38.09 -6.01 -39.73
CA LEU A 23 38.82 -7.25 -40.03
C LEU A 23 40.33 -7.07 -39.79
N ASP A 24 40.92 -5.97 -40.27
CA ASP A 24 42.35 -5.66 -40.13
C ASP A 24 42.75 -5.42 -38.67
N ALA A 25 41.80 -5.00 -37.82
CA ALA A 25 41.99 -4.81 -36.38
C ALA A 25 41.69 -6.07 -35.54
N ASP A 26 41.47 -7.23 -36.17
CA ASP A 26 41.04 -8.48 -35.52
C ASP A 26 39.79 -8.31 -34.63
N GLN A 27 38.90 -7.38 -35.00
CA GLN A 27 37.59 -7.12 -34.36
C GLN A 27 36.43 -7.86 -35.03
N ALA A 28 36.71 -8.56 -36.12
CA ALA A 28 35.79 -9.48 -36.78
C ALA A 28 36.59 -10.53 -37.55
N GLU A 29 36.02 -11.71 -37.78
CA GLU A 29 36.63 -12.77 -38.58
C GLU A 29 35.68 -13.23 -39.70
N PRO A 30 36.20 -13.76 -40.82
CA PRO A 30 35.36 -14.39 -41.83
C PRO A 30 34.59 -15.57 -41.23
N ALA A 31 33.26 -15.52 -41.32
CA ALA A 31 32.42 -16.62 -40.82
C ALA A 31 32.72 -17.93 -41.57
N PRO A 32 32.78 -19.09 -40.88
CA PRO A 32 33.10 -20.38 -41.51
C PRO A 32 32.07 -20.79 -42.57
N THR A 33 32.49 -21.61 -43.54
CA THR A 33 31.63 -22.04 -44.65
C THR A 33 30.48 -22.93 -44.14
N LEU A 34 29.25 -22.42 -44.23
CA LEU A 34 28.07 -23.07 -43.64
C LEU A 34 27.52 -24.19 -44.55
N LYS A 35 27.19 -25.35 -43.96
CA LYS A 35 26.52 -26.46 -44.65
C LYS A 35 25.13 -26.04 -45.17
N PRO A 36 24.67 -26.54 -46.33
CA PRO A 36 23.31 -26.28 -46.80
C PRO A 36 22.31 -26.92 -45.82
N GLN A 37 21.30 -26.16 -45.38
CA GLN A 37 20.22 -26.50 -44.42
C GLN A 37 20.44 -26.19 -42.93
N GLN A 38 21.60 -25.68 -42.49
CA GLN A 38 21.76 -25.25 -41.10
C GLN A 38 21.01 -23.92 -40.84
N GLU A 39 20.32 -23.79 -39.71
CA GLU A 39 19.60 -22.57 -39.31
C GLU A 39 20.58 -21.40 -39.11
N ARG A 40 20.24 -20.21 -39.62
CA ARG A 40 21.14 -19.04 -39.64
C ARG A 40 20.45 -17.82 -39.06
N TRP A 41 21.16 -17.13 -38.17
CA TRP A 41 20.72 -15.88 -37.57
C TRP A 41 21.68 -14.77 -37.95
N TYR A 42 21.15 -13.68 -38.50
CA TYR A 42 21.93 -12.52 -38.90
C TYR A 42 21.56 -11.34 -38.01
N LEU A 43 22.56 -10.66 -37.44
CA LEU A 43 22.35 -9.41 -36.73
C LEU A 43 22.12 -8.29 -37.76
N PRO A 44 21.00 -7.55 -37.71
CA PRO A 44 20.73 -6.49 -38.67
C PRO A 44 21.70 -5.32 -38.48
N ILE A 45 22.21 -4.80 -39.58
CA ILE A 45 23.19 -3.70 -39.60
C ILE A 45 22.63 -2.53 -40.42
N PHE A 46 22.88 -1.31 -39.97
CA PHE A 46 22.66 -0.10 -40.76
C PHE A 46 23.76 0.94 -40.51
N CYS A 47 23.90 1.90 -41.42
CA CYS A 47 24.98 2.89 -41.40
C CYS A 47 24.42 4.28 -41.13
N VAL A 48 25.11 5.06 -40.31
CA VAL A 48 24.75 6.44 -39.96
C VAL A 48 25.99 7.32 -40.12
N TYR A 49 25.86 8.48 -40.75
CA TYR A 49 26.95 9.47 -40.82
C TYR A 49 26.97 10.35 -39.58
N HIS A 50 28.17 10.69 -39.10
CA HIS A 50 28.31 11.62 -38.00
C HIS A 50 27.85 13.03 -38.41
N PRO A 51 26.98 13.72 -37.64
CA PRO A 51 26.41 15.02 -38.04
C PRO A 51 27.45 16.11 -38.32
N GLN A 52 28.62 16.03 -37.67
CA GLN A 52 29.70 17.01 -37.75
C GLN A 52 30.92 16.54 -38.57
N LYS A 53 31.00 15.25 -38.92
CA LYS A 53 32.10 14.65 -39.70
C LYS A 53 31.50 13.85 -40.85
N LYS A 54 31.16 14.54 -41.95
CA LYS A 54 30.32 13.99 -43.02
C LYS A 54 30.92 12.78 -43.76
N ASP A 55 32.24 12.60 -43.68
CA ASP A 55 32.94 11.49 -44.34
C ASP A 55 33.13 10.26 -43.42
N GLN A 56 32.78 10.36 -42.14
CA GLN A 56 32.94 9.27 -41.17
C GLN A 56 31.62 8.51 -40.97
N ILE A 57 31.59 7.26 -41.44
CA ILE A 57 30.43 6.37 -41.29
C ILE A 57 30.54 5.58 -39.98
N GLN A 58 29.42 5.49 -39.25
CA GLN A 58 29.28 4.62 -38.09
C GLN A 58 28.32 3.48 -38.44
N VAL A 59 28.80 2.25 -38.30
CA VAL A 59 27.99 1.05 -38.52
C VAL A 59 27.36 0.64 -37.19
N VAL A 60 26.03 0.53 -37.18
CA VAL A 60 25.24 0.19 -35.99
C VAL A 60 24.71 -1.22 -36.13
N PHE A 61 25.04 -2.06 -35.15
CA PHE A 61 24.53 -3.42 -35.00
C PHE A 61 23.25 -3.40 -34.15
N ASP A 62 22.09 -3.65 -34.76
CA ASP A 62 20.79 -3.49 -34.11
C ASP A 62 20.37 -4.76 -33.34
N SER A 63 20.95 -4.96 -32.16
CA SER A 63 20.57 -6.03 -31.22
C SER A 63 19.16 -5.87 -30.65
N SER A 64 18.52 -4.72 -30.85
CA SER A 64 17.14 -4.43 -30.45
C SER A 64 16.12 -4.82 -31.50
N ARG A 65 16.56 -5.15 -32.73
CA ARG A 65 15.66 -5.50 -33.82
C ARG A 65 14.94 -6.80 -33.51
N LYS A 66 13.61 -6.72 -33.43
CA LYS A 66 12.78 -7.90 -33.14
C LYS A 66 12.53 -8.72 -34.42
N HIS A 67 12.88 -10.00 -34.39
CA HIS A 67 12.41 -11.01 -35.34
C HIS A 67 11.43 -11.93 -34.62
N LYS A 68 10.23 -12.14 -35.18
CA LYS A 68 9.13 -12.90 -34.53
C LYS A 68 8.83 -12.48 -33.07
N GLY A 69 9.07 -11.21 -32.73
CA GLY A 69 8.75 -10.63 -31.41
C GLY A 69 9.85 -10.72 -30.37
N ILE A 70 10.98 -11.35 -30.67
CA ILE A 70 12.15 -11.49 -29.80
C ILE A 70 13.32 -10.72 -30.43
N SER A 71 14.03 -9.90 -29.64
CA SER A 71 15.30 -9.27 -30.00
C SER A 71 16.43 -9.89 -29.20
N LEU A 72 17.68 -9.73 -29.64
CA LEU A 72 18.84 -10.27 -28.93
C LEU A 72 18.92 -9.73 -27.48
N ASN A 73 18.57 -8.46 -27.28
CA ASN A 73 18.48 -7.86 -25.93
C ASN A 73 17.39 -8.46 -25.04
N ASP A 74 16.38 -9.14 -25.60
CA ASP A 74 15.32 -9.80 -24.82
C ASP A 74 15.79 -11.15 -24.23
N VAL A 75 16.89 -11.72 -24.74
CA VAL A 75 17.42 -13.05 -24.36
C VAL A 75 18.77 -12.99 -23.63
N LEU A 76 19.50 -11.87 -23.69
CA LEU A 76 20.75 -11.68 -22.94
C LEU A 76 20.48 -11.33 -21.46
N LEU A 77 21.20 -11.99 -20.54
CA LEU A 77 21.18 -11.70 -19.10
C LEU A 77 21.86 -10.34 -18.82
N ARG A 78 21.23 -9.48 -18.01
CA ARG A 78 21.82 -8.20 -17.59
C ARG A 78 22.58 -8.38 -16.27
N GLY A 79 23.84 -7.98 -16.23
CA GLY A 79 24.66 -7.96 -15.01
C GLY A 79 24.28 -6.84 -14.04
N PRO A 80 24.89 -6.82 -12.84
CA PRO A 80 24.74 -5.72 -11.86
C PRO A 80 25.19 -4.37 -12.44
N ASP A 81 24.55 -3.29 -12.00
CA ASP A 81 24.94 -1.92 -12.38
C ASP A 81 26.22 -1.53 -11.63
N MET A 82 27.35 -1.62 -12.32
CA MET A 82 28.66 -1.28 -11.78
C MET A 82 29.02 0.20 -12.02
N ASN A 83 28.06 1.04 -12.43
CA ASN A 83 28.31 2.47 -12.66
C ASN A 83 28.31 3.25 -11.34
N ASN A 84 29.32 4.11 -11.17
CA ASN A 84 29.39 5.05 -10.05
C ASN A 84 28.25 6.07 -10.13
N THR A 85 27.64 6.42 -8.98
CA THR A 85 26.60 7.47 -8.96
C THR A 85 27.21 8.83 -9.30
N LEU A 86 26.41 9.72 -9.90
CA LEU A 86 26.88 11.05 -10.31
C LEU A 86 27.45 11.86 -9.13
N LEU A 87 26.88 11.71 -7.92
CA LEU A 87 27.37 12.38 -6.71
C LEU A 87 28.79 11.93 -6.36
N VAL A 88 29.07 10.63 -6.47
CA VAL A 88 30.38 10.01 -6.22
C VAL A 88 31.41 10.47 -7.26
N VAL A 89 31.01 10.48 -8.54
CA VAL A 89 31.85 11.01 -9.62
C VAL A 89 32.21 12.46 -9.34
N LEU A 90 31.23 13.30 -8.97
CA LEU A 90 31.47 14.71 -8.67
C LEU A 90 32.38 14.89 -7.46
N MET A 91 32.19 14.17 -6.36
CA MET A 91 33.08 14.27 -5.19
C MET A 91 34.53 13.88 -5.52
N ARG A 92 34.74 12.83 -6.32
CA ARG A 92 36.09 12.40 -6.75
C ARG A 92 36.74 13.33 -7.76
N PHE A 93 35.96 13.98 -8.63
CA PHE A 93 36.46 15.00 -9.57
C PHE A 93 37.04 16.23 -8.86
N HIS A 94 36.61 16.50 -7.63
CA HIS A 94 37.15 17.55 -6.77
C HIS A 94 38.29 17.05 -5.87
N ARG A 95 38.83 15.84 -6.07
CA ARG A 95 39.94 15.33 -5.26
C ARG A 95 41.30 15.70 -5.83
N GLU A 96 41.48 15.44 -7.12
CA GLU A 96 42.77 15.54 -7.79
C GLU A 96 42.91 16.89 -8.52
N PRO A 97 44.12 17.47 -8.57
CA PRO A 97 44.37 18.76 -9.25
C PRO A 97 44.16 18.69 -10.77
N VAL A 98 44.14 17.48 -11.34
CA VAL A 98 43.98 17.22 -12.77
C VAL A 98 42.92 16.15 -12.99
N ALA A 99 41.80 16.55 -13.58
CA ALA A 99 40.80 15.62 -14.07
C ALA A 99 41.20 15.13 -15.48
N ILE A 100 41.54 13.84 -15.60
CA ILE A 100 41.81 13.21 -16.90
C ILE A 100 40.48 12.71 -17.46
N THR A 101 40.07 13.27 -18.59
CA THR A 101 39.00 12.70 -19.41
C THR A 101 39.64 12.00 -20.60
N ALA A 102 39.50 10.68 -20.65
CA ALA A 102 39.93 9.87 -21.79
C ALA A 102 38.70 9.33 -22.50
N ASP A 103 38.67 9.46 -23.82
CA ASP A 103 37.68 8.79 -24.65
C ASP A 103 38.26 7.42 -25.04
N VAL A 104 37.53 6.35 -24.73
CA VAL A 104 37.95 5.00 -25.07
C VAL A 104 37.46 4.72 -26.48
N GLN A 105 38.39 4.77 -27.44
CA GLN A 105 38.07 4.49 -28.83
C GLN A 105 37.51 3.06 -28.93
N HIS A 106 36.33 2.91 -29.52
CA HIS A 106 35.73 1.60 -29.78
C HIS A 106 35.44 0.73 -28.54
N ILE A 107 35.17 1.31 -27.37
CA ILE A 107 34.93 0.57 -26.11
C ILE A 107 33.94 -0.60 -26.24
N TYR A 108 32.89 -0.44 -27.05
CA TYR A 108 31.85 -1.45 -27.27
C TYR A 108 32.31 -2.65 -28.12
N TYR A 109 33.47 -2.57 -28.78
CA TYR A 109 34.08 -3.66 -29.54
C TYR A 109 35.20 -4.36 -28.76
N CYS A 110 35.57 -3.88 -27.58
CA CYS A 110 36.71 -4.35 -26.79
C CYS A 110 36.26 -5.26 -25.62
N PHE A 111 35.71 -6.44 -25.90
CA PHE A 111 35.36 -7.44 -24.87
C PHE A 111 35.82 -8.85 -25.26
N ILE A 112 36.27 -9.63 -24.28
CA ILE A 112 36.72 -11.03 -24.47
C ILE A 112 35.56 -11.98 -24.14
N VAL A 113 35.32 -12.96 -25.00
CA VAL A 113 34.45 -14.11 -24.71
C VAL A 113 35.38 -15.30 -24.41
N GLN A 114 35.23 -15.93 -23.24
CA GLN A 114 36.02 -17.13 -22.88
C GLN A 114 35.77 -18.27 -23.89
N GLU A 115 36.80 -19.07 -24.21
CA GLU A 115 36.72 -20.09 -25.27
C GLU A 115 35.60 -21.11 -25.08
N GLU A 116 35.24 -21.40 -23.83
CA GLU A 116 34.11 -22.26 -23.46
C GLU A 116 32.74 -21.75 -23.93
N HIS A 117 32.60 -20.44 -24.19
CA HIS A 117 31.40 -19.82 -24.75
C HIS A 117 31.53 -19.51 -26.26
N SER A 118 32.69 -19.81 -26.88
CA SER A 118 32.99 -19.46 -28.28
C SER A 118 32.34 -20.37 -29.33
N THR A 119 31.87 -21.55 -28.93
CA THR A 119 31.25 -22.54 -29.84
C THR A 119 29.79 -22.26 -30.20
N GLU A 120 29.08 -21.40 -29.45
CA GLU A 120 27.68 -21.04 -29.74
C GLU A 120 27.50 -19.69 -30.46
N TYR A 121 28.53 -18.83 -30.48
CA TYR A 121 28.44 -17.49 -31.06
C TYR A 121 29.76 -17.11 -31.77
N CYS A 122 29.73 -17.00 -33.11
CA CYS A 122 30.88 -16.55 -33.90
C CYS A 122 31.06 -15.02 -33.80
N MET A 123 31.83 -14.56 -32.83
CA MET A 123 32.63 -13.32 -32.90
C MET A 123 33.77 -13.44 -31.88
N ARG A 124 34.99 -13.73 -32.36
CA ARG A 124 36.23 -13.54 -31.58
C ARG A 124 36.79 -12.16 -31.88
N VAL A 125 37.10 -11.40 -30.83
CA VAL A 125 37.84 -10.13 -30.90
C VAL A 125 38.94 -10.15 -29.86
N HIS A 126 40.18 -9.94 -30.30
CA HIS A 126 41.37 -9.97 -29.44
C HIS A 126 41.50 -8.68 -28.64
N VAL A 127 41.79 -8.79 -27.34
CA VAL A 127 42.19 -7.65 -26.49
C VAL A 127 43.70 -7.65 -26.34
N LEU A 128 44.33 -6.59 -26.84
CA LEU A 128 45.64 -6.13 -26.38
C LEU A 128 45.41 -5.09 -25.28
N VAL A 129 45.91 -5.39 -24.08
CA VAL A 129 46.04 -4.41 -22.99
C VAL A 129 46.92 -3.27 -23.48
N ALA A 130 46.46 -2.03 -23.27
CA ALA A 130 47.13 -0.81 -23.70
C ALA A 130 48.49 -0.61 -22.99
N ILE A 131 49.55 -1.15 -23.60
CA ILE A 131 50.93 -0.61 -23.60
C ILE A 131 51.40 -0.55 -25.06
N TYR A 132 50.63 0.07 -25.95
CA TYR A 132 50.95 0.08 -27.40
C TYR A 132 51.26 1.46 -27.97
N SER A 133 50.87 2.56 -27.30
CA SER A 133 51.17 3.93 -27.74
C SER A 133 52.61 4.36 -27.44
N LEU A 134 53.27 3.80 -26.42
CA LEU A 134 54.68 4.07 -26.12
C LEU A 134 55.65 3.30 -27.02
N ARG A 135 55.31 2.07 -27.43
CA ARG A 135 56.22 1.20 -28.21
C ARG A 135 56.31 1.59 -29.68
N ARG A 136 55.24 2.14 -30.26
CA ARG A 136 55.22 2.57 -31.67
C ARG A 136 55.96 3.89 -31.89
N ALA A 137 55.91 4.79 -30.90
CA ALA A 137 56.72 6.01 -30.86
C ALA A 137 58.23 5.68 -30.68
N ALA A 138 58.55 4.63 -29.93
CA ALA A 138 59.93 4.18 -29.72
C ALA A 138 60.56 3.43 -30.91
N LEU A 139 59.77 2.78 -31.78
CA LEU A 139 60.29 1.92 -32.86
C LEU A 139 60.34 2.58 -34.25
N HIS A 140 59.53 3.60 -34.53
CA HIS A 140 59.37 4.15 -35.89
C HIS A 140 59.60 5.66 -36.02
N GLY A 141 60.31 6.27 -35.07
CA GLY A 141 61.02 7.54 -35.23
C GLY A 141 60.38 8.54 -36.20
N GLU A 142 59.13 8.94 -35.96
CA GLU A 142 58.54 10.06 -36.70
C GLU A 142 59.00 11.36 -36.02
N LYS A 143 59.79 12.11 -36.79
CA LYS A 143 60.48 13.34 -36.41
C LYS A 143 59.49 14.47 -36.16
N GLU A 144 59.15 14.71 -34.90
CA GLU A 144 58.81 16.05 -34.40
C GLU A 144 59.05 16.10 -32.87
N HIS A 145 60.21 16.62 -32.47
CA HIS A 145 60.74 16.55 -31.08
C HIS A 145 60.16 17.59 -30.11
N VAL A 146 58.90 18.04 -30.29
CA VAL A 146 58.20 18.86 -29.28
C VAL A 146 56.70 18.54 -29.32
N GLN A 147 56.19 17.84 -28.30
CA GLN A 147 54.76 17.54 -28.21
C GLN A 147 54.04 18.63 -27.40
N ARG A 148 53.03 19.26 -28.00
CA ARG A 148 52.14 20.23 -27.33
C ARG A 148 50.93 19.53 -26.77
N SER A 149 50.62 19.82 -25.51
CA SER A 149 49.31 19.53 -24.92
C SER A 149 48.95 20.64 -23.95
N LEU A 150 47.75 21.19 -24.12
CA LEU A 150 47.13 22.16 -23.20
C LEU A 150 48.00 23.38 -22.83
N GLY A 151 48.77 23.92 -23.79
CA GLY A 151 49.54 25.15 -23.60
C GLY A 151 50.93 24.98 -22.98
N LEU A 152 51.34 23.75 -22.67
CA LEU A 152 52.70 23.40 -22.25
C LEU A 152 53.43 22.63 -23.36
N THR A 153 54.74 22.85 -23.45
CA THR A 153 55.66 22.15 -24.33
C THR A 153 56.60 21.29 -23.50
N TRP A 154 56.58 19.98 -23.72
CA TRP A 154 57.50 19.04 -23.08
C TRP A 154 58.80 18.96 -23.88
N ASN A 155 59.93 19.26 -23.25
CA ASN A 155 61.24 18.99 -23.83
C ASN A 155 61.72 17.63 -23.34
N LEU A 156 61.73 16.65 -24.25
CA LEU A 156 62.06 15.25 -23.97
C LEU A 156 63.55 15.01 -23.66
N GLU A 157 64.45 15.91 -24.05
CA GLU A 157 65.90 15.74 -23.77
C GLU A 157 66.28 16.11 -22.34
N SER A 158 65.64 17.13 -21.78
CA SER A 158 65.88 17.59 -20.40
C SER A 158 64.83 17.11 -19.40
N ASP A 159 63.88 16.29 -19.88
CA ASP A 159 62.67 15.85 -19.19
C ASP A 159 61.99 16.95 -18.36
N SER A 160 61.71 18.08 -19.00
CA SER A 160 61.11 19.23 -18.32
C SER A 160 59.97 19.85 -19.13
N PHE A 161 58.89 20.22 -18.42
CA PHE A 161 57.73 20.90 -18.99
C PHE A 161 57.96 22.42 -18.98
N THR A 162 57.81 23.06 -20.13
CA THR A 162 57.99 24.50 -20.31
C THR A 162 56.68 25.17 -20.74
N PHE A 163 56.42 26.39 -20.30
CA PHE A 163 55.32 27.23 -20.78
C PHE A 163 55.83 28.32 -21.72
N ARG A 164 55.09 28.60 -22.79
CA ARG A 164 55.34 29.74 -23.67
C ARG A 164 54.17 30.70 -23.59
N ILE A 165 54.37 31.84 -22.93
CA ILE A 165 53.36 32.90 -22.87
C ILE A 165 53.25 33.54 -24.25
N SER A 166 52.17 33.23 -24.98
CA SER A 166 51.88 33.93 -26.24
C SER A 166 51.52 35.38 -25.92
N ARG A 167 52.33 36.31 -26.42
CA ARG A 167 52.08 37.77 -26.31
C ARG A 167 51.08 38.27 -27.35
N GLU A 168 50.40 37.39 -28.08
CA GLU A 168 49.37 37.80 -29.04
C GLU A 168 48.12 38.33 -28.30
N LYS A 169 47.76 39.58 -28.58
CA LYS A 169 46.52 40.19 -28.08
C LYS A 169 45.31 39.44 -28.65
N LYS A 170 44.60 38.69 -27.80
CA LYS A 170 43.34 38.03 -28.16
C LYS A 170 42.19 39.05 -28.26
N PRO A 171 41.26 38.86 -29.21
CA PRO A 171 40.15 39.80 -29.43
C PRO A 171 39.20 39.85 -28.23
N PHE A 172 38.72 41.05 -27.89
CA PHE A 172 37.89 41.37 -26.73
C PHE A 172 36.44 40.87 -26.87
N THR A 173 36.30 39.56 -27.06
CA THR A 173 35.02 38.84 -27.11
C THR A 173 34.83 38.08 -25.80
N ARG A 174 33.58 37.76 -25.45
CA ARG A 174 33.26 36.97 -24.24
C ARG A 174 34.11 35.68 -24.15
N ARG A 175 34.40 35.05 -25.30
CA ARG A 175 35.23 33.85 -25.42
C ARG A 175 36.73 34.13 -25.25
N GLY A 176 37.22 35.28 -25.70
CA GLY A 176 38.60 35.73 -25.50
C GLY A 176 38.88 36.09 -24.03
N ILE A 177 37.96 36.77 -23.35
CA ILE A 177 38.07 37.10 -21.93
C ILE A 177 37.94 35.83 -21.06
N LEU A 178 36.98 34.94 -21.37
CA LEU A 178 36.86 33.63 -20.71
C LEU A 178 38.14 32.78 -20.84
N SER A 179 38.82 32.83 -21.99
CA SER A 179 40.10 32.13 -22.19
C SER A 179 41.25 32.71 -21.36
N THR A 180 41.24 34.02 -21.07
CA THR A 180 42.26 34.66 -20.24
C THR A 180 41.97 34.48 -18.75
N VAL A 181 40.70 34.53 -18.36
CA VAL A 181 40.25 34.36 -16.96
C VAL A 181 40.35 32.90 -16.50
N ASN A 182 40.11 31.92 -17.37
CA ASN A 182 40.27 30.49 -17.03
C ASN A 182 41.74 30.04 -16.92
N GLY A 183 42.71 30.92 -17.19
CA GLY A 183 44.14 30.61 -17.02
C GLY A 183 44.62 30.60 -15.57
N LEU A 184 43.78 30.96 -14.60
CA LEU A 184 44.17 31.04 -13.19
C LEU A 184 42.97 30.80 -12.25
N TYR A 185 42.70 29.55 -11.85
CA TYR A 185 41.88 29.29 -10.66
C TYR A 185 42.06 27.86 -10.09
N ASP A 186 42.39 27.78 -8.80
CA ASP A 186 42.44 26.57 -7.95
C ASP A 186 41.28 26.66 -6.92
N PRO A 187 40.21 25.85 -7.03
CA PRO A 187 39.05 25.93 -6.15
C PRO A 187 39.22 25.23 -4.80
N LEU A 188 40.31 24.50 -4.54
CA LEU A 188 40.46 23.65 -3.35
C LEU A 188 41.69 23.95 -2.51
N ARG A 189 42.63 24.78 -3.00
CA ARG A 189 43.91 25.07 -2.33
C ARG A 189 44.71 23.80 -1.98
N THR A 190 44.46 22.69 -2.68
CA THR A 190 45.11 21.38 -2.43
C THR A 190 46.50 21.28 -3.07
N VAL A 191 47.06 22.37 -3.60
CA VAL A 191 48.41 22.39 -4.18
C VAL A 191 49.53 22.32 -3.12
N ALA A 192 49.19 22.26 -1.82
CA ALA A 192 50.16 21.95 -0.76
C ALA A 192 49.98 20.49 -0.28
N PRO A 193 51.05 19.66 -0.22
CA PRO A 193 50.97 18.34 0.42
C PRO A 193 50.56 18.54 1.88
N GLY A 194 49.44 17.95 2.28
CA GLY A 194 48.90 18.10 3.62
C GLY A 194 48.20 16.84 4.11
N THR A 195 48.30 16.59 5.41
CA THR A 195 47.67 15.46 6.09
C THR A 195 46.23 15.82 6.42
N ILE A 196 45.27 14.97 6.06
CA ILE A 196 43.86 15.15 6.42
C ILE A 196 43.71 14.90 7.93
N GLN A 197 43.31 15.93 8.67
CA GLN A 197 43.13 15.86 10.12
C GLN A 197 41.76 15.30 10.50
N GLY A 198 40.71 15.60 9.73
CA GLY A 198 39.36 15.08 10.01
C GLY A 198 38.21 15.82 9.32
N LEU A 199 37.02 15.25 9.44
CA LEU A 199 35.76 15.79 8.94
C LEU A 199 35.00 16.52 10.06
N CYS A 200 34.57 17.75 9.80
CA CYS A 200 33.76 18.55 10.72
C CYS A 200 32.35 18.73 10.15
N VAL A 201 31.33 18.27 10.88
CA VAL A 201 29.93 18.38 10.46
C VAL A 201 29.15 19.27 11.42
N PHE A 202 28.38 20.20 10.86
CA PHE A 202 27.49 21.11 11.56
C PHE A 202 26.06 20.85 11.10
N TYR A 203 25.10 21.02 12.00
CA TYR A 203 23.69 20.95 11.65
C TYR A 203 22.90 21.97 12.45
N ASP A 204 21.72 22.33 11.93
CA ASP A 204 20.80 23.24 12.58
C ASP A 204 19.34 22.91 12.20
N VAL A 205 18.38 23.44 12.95
CA VAL A 205 16.96 23.29 12.67
C VAL A 205 16.14 24.55 12.94
N SER A 206 15.13 24.76 12.11
CA SER A 206 14.00 25.67 12.37
C SER A 206 12.67 24.92 12.27
N THR A 207 11.57 25.59 12.62
CA THR A 207 10.22 25.05 12.43
C THR A 207 9.88 24.82 10.95
N MET A 208 10.67 25.35 10.02
CA MET A 208 10.46 25.27 8.58
C MET A 208 11.44 24.33 7.86
N ALA A 209 12.68 24.21 8.34
CA ALA A 209 13.73 23.45 7.66
C ALA A 209 14.74 22.83 8.63
N ILE A 210 15.34 21.71 8.21
CA ILE A 210 16.54 21.11 8.82
C ILE A 210 17.71 21.25 7.85
N SER A 211 18.91 21.50 8.35
CA SER A 211 20.09 21.72 7.52
C SER A 211 21.33 21.08 8.14
N ALA A 212 22.25 20.60 7.29
CA ALA A 212 23.56 20.11 7.68
C ALA A 212 24.62 20.55 6.65
N VAL A 213 25.85 20.77 7.12
CA VAL A 213 27.00 21.15 6.30
C VAL A 213 28.28 20.51 6.83
N ALA A 214 29.14 20.05 5.93
CA ALA A 214 30.36 19.33 6.24
C ALA A 214 31.60 20.01 5.62
N TYR A 215 32.69 20.04 6.39
CA TYR A 215 33.99 20.60 6.02
C TYR A 215 35.10 19.59 6.28
N LEU A 216 36.11 19.57 5.43
CA LEU A 216 37.32 18.79 5.61
C LEU A 216 38.41 19.70 6.20
N LYS A 217 39.02 19.28 7.30
CA LYS A 217 40.15 19.95 7.95
C LYS A 217 41.45 19.23 7.53
N THR A 218 42.39 19.97 6.96
CA THR A 218 43.68 19.46 6.49
C THR A 218 44.80 20.33 7.04
N THR A 219 45.97 19.74 7.30
CA THR A 219 47.17 20.48 7.71
C THR A 219 48.25 20.31 6.68
N ASP A 220 48.80 21.40 6.17
CA ASP A 220 49.91 21.34 5.24
C ASP A 220 51.22 20.93 5.91
N ILE A 221 52.26 20.68 5.12
CA ILE A 221 53.63 20.37 5.59
C ILE A 221 54.24 21.44 6.50
N GLU A 222 53.76 22.68 6.47
CA GLU A 222 54.24 23.79 7.30
C GLU A 222 53.47 23.90 8.62
N GLY A 223 52.44 23.06 8.82
CA GLY A 223 51.60 23.06 10.01
C GLY A 223 50.39 24.00 9.93
N HIS A 224 50.14 24.67 8.79
CA HIS A 224 48.97 25.51 8.63
C HIS A 224 47.71 24.70 8.40
N ILE A 225 46.64 25.10 9.08
CA ILE A 225 45.33 24.45 8.98
C ILE A 225 44.51 25.08 7.87
N ASN A 226 44.07 24.25 6.93
CA ASN A 226 43.13 24.59 5.86
C ASN A 226 41.78 23.89 6.08
N VAL A 227 40.69 24.60 5.78
CA VAL A 227 39.31 24.10 5.90
C VAL A 227 38.63 24.21 4.54
N GLY A 228 38.20 23.08 3.99
CA GLY A 228 37.52 22.99 2.70
C GLY A 228 36.05 22.60 2.87
N PHE A 229 35.14 23.30 2.19
CA PHE A 229 33.74 22.89 2.10
C PHE A 229 33.60 21.60 1.29
N VAL A 230 32.86 20.62 1.83
CA VAL A 230 32.64 19.32 1.17
C VAL A 230 31.22 19.25 0.60
N MET A 231 30.21 19.40 1.47
CA MET A 231 28.80 19.25 1.09
C MET A 231 27.88 19.98 2.08
N GLY A 232 26.80 20.56 1.56
CA GLY A 232 25.69 21.09 2.36
C GLY A 232 24.36 20.49 1.91
N LYS A 233 23.43 20.29 2.83
CA LYS A 233 22.12 19.68 2.56
C LYS A 233 21.05 20.26 3.47
N SER A 234 19.96 20.73 2.88
CA SER A 234 18.81 21.26 3.60
C SER A 234 17.52 20.56 3.15
N LYS A 235 16.57 20.36 4.07
CA LYS A 235 15.26 19.74 3.83
C LYS A 235 14.18 20.52 4.58
N LEU A 236 12.94 20.46 4.10
CA LEU A 236 11.79 20.97 4.88
C LEU A 236 11.63 20.17 6.19
N ALA A 237 11.21 20.85 7.25
CA ALA A 237 10.92 20.22 8.53
C ALA A 237 9.78 19.20 8.39
N PRO A 238 9.84 18.02 9.05
CA PRO A 238 8.82 16.99 8.95
C PRO A 238 7.42 17.47 9.39
N HIS A 239 6.36 16.97 8.74
CA HIS A 239 4.96 17.23 9.09
C HIS A 239 4.27 15.93 9.57
N PRO A 240 3.46 15.93 10.66
CA PRO A 240 3.01 17.06 11.49
C PRO A 240 4.14 17.71 12.33
N PRO A 241 3.97 18.95 12.83
CA PRO A 241 5.01 19.68 13.56
C PRO A 241 5.45 18.90 14.81
N HIS A 242 6.75 18.63 14.89
CA HIS A 242 7.39 18.06 16.08
C HIS A 242 7.83 19.17 17.05
N THR A 243 8.10 18.80 18.31
CA THR A 243 8.71 19.72 19.28
C THR A 243 10.13 20.10 18.84
N VAL A 244 10.60 21.28 19.26
CA VAL A 244 11.95 21.78 18.90
C VAL A 244 13.06 20.76 19.23
N PRO A 245 13.10 20.12 20.41
CA PRO A 245 14.10 19.08 20.71
C PRO A 245 14.09 17.87 19.76
N ARG A 246 12.90 17.47 19.29
CA ARG A 246 12.74 16.34 18.36
C ARG A 246 13.17 16.71 16.95
N LEU A 247 12.97 17.97 16.57
CA LEU A 247 13.45 18.54 15.32
C LEU A 247 14.98 18.68 15.33
N GLU A 248 15.57 19.10 16.44
CA GLU A 248 17.03 19.17 16.63
C GLU A 248 17.65 17.77 16.47
N LEU A 249 17.04 16.75 17.09
CA LEU A 249 17.47 15.36 16.95
C LEU A 249 17.30 14.81 15.52
N CYS A 250 16.34 15.31 14.73
CA CYS A 250 16.23 14.96 13.31
C CYS A 250 17.35 15.57 12.48
N SER A 251 17.74 16.82 12.78
CA SER A 251 18.85 17.47 12.10
C SER A 251 20.19 16.82 12.46
N ALA A 252 20.35 16.39 13.72
CA ALA A 252 21.49 15.58 14.16
C ALA A 252 21.64 14.27 13.36
N VAL A 253 20.54 13.55 13.10
CA VAL A 253 20.56 12.35 12.25
C VAL A 253 20.94 12.69 10.80
N LEU A 254 20.48 13.83 10.26
CA LEU A 254 20.87 14.29 8.92
C LEU A 254 22.37 14.56 8.83
N GLY A 255 22.96 15.15 9.87
CA GLY A 255 24.40 15.36 9.98
C GLY A 255 25.19 14.03 9.98
N VAL A 256 24.73 13.04 10.76
CA VAL A 256 25.37 11.70 10.79
C VAL A 256 25.25 10.99 9.46
N GLU A 257 24.10 11.01 8.80
CA GLU A 257 23.93 10.40 7.47
C GLU A 257 24.83 11.05 6.41
N MET A 258 25.06 12.36 6.54
CA MET A 258 26.00 13.07 5.67
C MET A 258 27.44 12.67 5.95
N ALA A 259 27.82 12.52 7.22
CA ALA A 259 29.14 12.04 7.61
C ALA A 259 29.42 10.62 7.09
N ASP A 260 28.46 9.69 7.26
CA ASP A 260 28.55 8.32 6.74
C ASP A 260 28.78 8.33 5.22
N LEU A 261 27.94 9.07 4.47
CA LEU A 261 28.04 9.16 3.02
C LEU A 261 29.38 9.73 2.55
N ILE A 262 29.88 10.78 3.22
CA ILE A 262 31.18 11.36 2.87
C ILE A 262 32.29 10.35 3.16
N THR A 263 32.26 9.69 4.31
CA THR A 263 33.30 8.74 4.70
C THR A 263 33.34 7.50 3.79
N ASP A 264 32.17 6.99 3.38
CA ASP A 264 32.07 5.81 2.53
C ASP A 264 32.51 6.08 1.07
N GLU A 265 32.32 7.31 0.58
CA GLU A 265 32.51 7.65 -0.84
C GLU A 265 33.79 8.44 -1.14
N LEU A 266 34.32 9.16 -0.14
CA LEU A 266 35.63 9.78 -0.22
C LEU A 266 36.66 8.66 -0.02
N ASP A 267 37.37 8.31 -1.09
CA ASP A 267 38.35 7.21 -1.14
C ASP A 267 39.67 7.58 -0.42
N THR A 268 39.54 8.14 0.78
CA THR A 268 40.60 8.69 1.62
C THR A 268 40.29 8.44 3.08
N ASP A 269 41.27 7.98 3.86
CA ASP A 269 41.09 7.66 5.28
C ASP A 269 40.85 8.94 6.11
N ILE A 270 39.61 9.16 6.52
CA ILE A 270 39.24 10.21 7.47
C ILE A 270 39.41 9.65 8.88
N HIS A 271 40.54 9.97 9.53
CA HIS A 271 40.87 9.42 10.85
C HIS A 271 40.04 9.98 12.02
N LYS A 272 39.35 11.11 11.83
CA LYS A 272 38.55 11.77 12.87
C LYS A 272 37.32 12.45 12.28
N VAL A 273 36.15 12.12 12.81
CA VAL A 273 34.88 12.83 12.50
C VAL A 273 34.43 13.56 13.76
N THR A 274 34.23 14.88 13.65
CA THR A 274 33.75 15.75 14.72
C THR A 274 32.40 16.36 14.33
N ILE A 275 31.40 16.22 15.20
CA ILE A 275 30.07 16.79 14.96
C ILE A 275 29.80 17.91 15.96
N TYR A 276 29.38 19.06 15.46
CA TYR A 276 29.09 20.26 16.24
C TYR A 276 27.58 20.51 16.32
N THR A 277 27.11 20.86 17.52
CA THR A 277 25.70 21.16 17.83
C THR A 277 25.61 22.38 18.74
N ASP A 278 24.62 23.23 18.52
CA ASP A 278 24.26 24.33 19.42
C ASP A 278 23.10 23.99 20.36
N SER A 279 22.59 22.76 20.29
CA SER A 279 21.62 22.21 21.24
C SER A 279 22.27 21.40 22.36
N TRP A 280 22.19 21.93 23.58
CA TRP A 280 22.53 21.20 24.80
C TRP A 280 21.61 19.99 25.06
N ILE A 281 20.38 20.04 24.55
CA ILE A 281 19.40 18.95 24.72
C ILE A 281 19.86 17.72 23.93
N VAL A 282 20.31 17.91 22.68
CA VAL A 282 20.84 16.81 21.87
C VAL A 282 22.11 16.21 22.49
N LEU A 283 23.03 17.04 23.00
CA LEU A 283 24.21 16.54 23.74
C LEU A 283 23.80 15.73 24.96
N GLY A 284 22.82 16.22 25.73
CA GLY A 284 22.23 15.51 26.86
C GLY A 284 21.65 14.15 26.45
N TYR A 285 20.94 14.07 25.32
CA TYR A 285 20.41 12.80 24.81
C TYR A 285 21.50 11.80 24.39
N ILE A 286 22.55 12.29 23.74
CA ILE A 286 23.66 11.46 23.24
C ILE A 286 24.56 10.97 24.37
N HIS A 287 24.71 11.71 25.46
CA HIS A 287 25.52 11.32 26.62
C HIS A 287 24.73 10.50 27.68
N ASN A 288 23.41 10.40 27.55
CA ASN A 288 22.60 9.69 28.53
C ASN A 288 22.76 8.16 28.46
N THR A 289 23.41 7.57 29.44
CA THR A 289 23.61 6.12 29.57
C THR A 289 22.63 5.45 30.54
N ASN A 290 21.94 6.24 31.39
CA ASN A 290 21.24 5.72 32.57
C ASN A 290 19.71 5.82 32.50
N ARG A 291 19.14 6.77 31.75
CA ARG A 291 17.67 7.00 31.68
C ARG A 291 17.11 6.50 30.34
N ARG A 292 15.90 5.94 30.36
CA ARG A 292 15.23 5.43 29.15
C ARG A 292 14.48 6.56 28.43
N PHE A 293 14.69 6.70 27.13
CA PHE A 293 13.95 7.66 26.29
C PHE A 293 12.62 7.08 25.78
N HIS A 294 11.68 7.95 25.39
CA HIS A 294 10.58 7.56 24.51
C HIS A 294 11.10 7.10 23.13
N VAL A 295 10.40 6.19 22.46
CA VAL A 295 10.94 5.43 21.30
C VAL A 295 11.36 6.32 20.13
N TYR A 296 10.68 7.45 19.91
CA TYR A 296 11.09 8.42 18.89
C TYR A 296 12.53 8.91 19.10
N VAL A 297 12.85 9.30 20.34
CA VAL A 297 14.19 9.78 20.75
C VAL A 297 15.15 8.59 20.84
N ALA A 298 14.72 7.48 21.43
CA ALA A 298 15.54 6.26 21.57
C ALA A 298 16.05 5.74 20.21
N ASN A 299 15.17 5.67 19.20
CA ASN A 299 15.54 5.18 17.87
C ASN A 299 16.53 6.11 17.16
N ARG A 300 16.40 7.42 17.33
CA ARG A 300 17.30 8.41 16.71
C ARG A 300 18.63 8.48 17.42
N VAL A 301 18.64 8.46 18.75
CA VAL A 301 19.87 8.32 19.55
C VAL A 301 20.58 7.01 19.20
N ALA A 302 19.85 5.90 19.01
CA ALA A 302 20.42 4.64 18.56
C ALA A 302 21.00 4.73 17.13
N ARG A 303 20.32 5.42 16.20
CA ARG A 303 20.85 5.66 14.84
C ARG A 303 22.12 6.50 14.85
N ILE A 304 22.18 7.53 15.70
CA ILE A 304 23.36 8.38 15.91
C ILE A 304 24.52 7.56 16.49
N ARG A 305 24.24 6.82 17.57
CA ARG A 305 25.24 5.98 18.27
C ARG A 305 25.72 4.77 17.45
N LYS A 306 25.00 4.42 16.37
CA LYS A 306 25.43 3.37 15.44
C LYS A 306 26.64 3.81 14.60
N SER A 307 26.72 5.09 14.25
CA SER A 307 27.78 5.65 13.41
C SER A 307 28.80 6.50 14.16
N THR A 308 28.45 7.01 15.35
CA THR A 308 29.31 7.93 16.12
C THR A 308 29.31 7.59 17.61
N SER A 309 30.38 7.93 18.32
CA SER A 309 30.47 7.86 19.78
C SER A 309 30.22 9.24 20.42
N PRO A 310 29.76 9.32 21.68
CA PRO A 310 29.48 10.61 22.35
C PRO A 310 30.65 11.59 22.35
N GLU A 311 31.89 11.09 22.39
CA GLU A 311 33.12 11.87 22.42
C GLU A 311 33.37 12.64 21.11
N GLN A 312 32.67 12.28 20.03
CA GLN A 312 32.75 12.99 18.75
C GLN A 312 31.87 14.24 18.71
N TRP A 313 30.99 14.44 19.69
CA TRP A 313 29.98 15.50 19.70
C TRP A 313 30.41 16.69 20.57
N HIS A 314 30.44 17.88 19.98
CA HIS A 314 30.92 19.09 20.62
C HIS A 314 29.89 20.21 20.55
N PHE A 315 29.82 21.02 21.60
CA PHE A 315 28.99 22.22 21.59
C PHE A 315 29.63 23.33 20.76
N VAL A 316 28.82 24.07 19.99
CA VAL A 316 29.20 25.31 19.31
C VAL A 316 28.11 26.36 19.56
N SER A 317 28.47 27.64 19.73
CA SER A 317 27.43 28.67 19.83
C SER A 317 26.77 28.90 18.47
N THR A 318 25.47 29.21 18.48
CA THR A 318 24.66 29.43 17.27
C THR A 318 25.28 30.44 16.29
N GLU A 319 25.94 31.49 16.79
CA GLU A 319 26.64 32.50 15.96
C GLU A 319 27.79 31.91 15.12
N HIS A 320 28.38 30.81 15.58
CA HIS A 320 29.46 30.11 14.90
C HIS A 320 28.98 28.83 14.21
N ASN A 321 27.67 28.55 14.19
CA ASN A 321 27.10 27.41 13.50
C ASN A 321 26.77 27.79 12.03
N PRO A 322 27.54 27.34 11.03
CA PRO A 322 27.25 27.67 9.64
C PRO A 322 25.93 27.06 9.15
N ALA A 323 25.43 25.99 9.76
CA ALA A 323 24.20 25.33 9.33
C ALA A 323 22.94 26.23 9.47
N ASP A 324 23.00 27.26 10.33
CA ASP A 324 21.96 28.27 10.52
C ASP A 324 21.56 28.97 9.22
N HIS A 325 22.51 29.19 8.30
CA HIS A 325 22.19 29.84 7.02
C HIS A 325 21.30 28.96 6.11
N GLY A 326 21.20 27.66 6.39
CA GLY A 326 20.32 26.74 5.66
C GLY A 326 18.94 26.55 6.29
N THR A 327 18.73 27.04 7.51
CA THR A 327 17.45 26.97 8.25
C THR A 327 16.79 28.34 8.41
N ARG A 328 17.57 29.43 8.29
CA ARG A 328 17.14 30.82 8.30
C ARG A 328 17.13 31.39 6.87
N SER A 329 16.18 32.28 6.58
CA SER A 329 16.05 32.90 5.25
C SER A 329 17.25 33.80 4.93
N VAL A 330 18.18 33.31 4.11
CA VAL A 330 19.31 34.09 3.57
C VAL A 330 19.12 34.26 2.06
N ALA A 331 19.28 35.49 1.56
CA ALA A 331 19.26 35.74 0.13
C ALA A 331 20.46 35.04 -0.54
N ALA A 332 20.23 34.28 -1.61
CA ALA A 332 21.28 33.50 -2.28
C ALA A 332 22.50 34.33 -2.71
N ALA A 333 22.32 35.62 -3.00
CA ALA A 333 23.39 36.54 -3.35
C ALA A 333 24.38 36.78 -2.20
N VAL A 334 23.90 36.75 -0.95
CA VAL A 334 24.68 37.05 0.27
C VAL A 334 25.35 35.80 0.84
N LEU A 335 24.92 34.60 0.44
CA LEU A 335 25.41 33.33 1.00
C LEU A 335 26.93 33.15 0.85
N LYS A 336 27.53 33.69 -0.23
CA LYS A 336 28.99 33.61 -0.46
C LYS A 336 29.82 34.40 0.57
N ASP A 337 29.22 35.42 1.16
CA ASP A 337 29.88 36.29 2.14
C ASP A 337 29.73 35.74 3.58
N THR A 338 28.91 34.71 3.77
CA THR A 338 28.71 34.03 5.05
C THR A 338 29.78 32.98 5.35
N ASN A 339 29.75 32.40 6.55
CA ASN A 339 30.61 31.29 6.94
C ASN A 339 30.21 29.94 6.28
N TRP A 340 29.09 29.87 5.53
CA TRP A 340 28.59 28.62 4.92
C TRP A 340 29.63 27.91 4.03
N PHE A 341 30.39 28.64 3.22
CA PHE A 341 31.40 28.03 2.34
C PHE A 341 32.83 28.03 2.93
N LYS A 342 33.09 28.88 3.93
CA LYS A 342 34.43 29.06 4.50
C LYS A 342 34.64 28.27 5.80
N GLY A 343 33.54 27.82 6.41
CA GLY A 343 33.53 27.29 7.77
C GLY A 343 33.74 28.39 8.83
N PRO A 344 33.48 28.09 10.11
CA PRO A 344 33.71 29.04 11.20
C PRO A 344 35.21 29.23 11.48
N ALA A 345 35.59 30.44 11.88
CA ALA A 345 36.98 30.87 12.03
C ALA A 345 37.78 30.12 13.12
N PHE A 346 37.11 29.39 14.02
CA PHE A 346 37.80 28.56 15.01
C PHE A 346 38.34 27.25 14.42
N LEU A 347 37.84 26.79 13.26
CA LEU A 347 38.38 25.60 12.61
C LEU A 347 39.78 25.82 12.02
N THR A 348 40.14 27.08 11.75
CA THR A 348 41.45 27.47 11.22
C THR A 348 42.46 27.89 12.29
N LYS A 349 42.04 28.01 13.55
CA LYS A 349 42.89 28.40 14.69
C LYS A 349 43.03 27.23 15.65
N ASP A 350 44.24 26.95 16.12
CA ASP A 350 44.55 25.84 17.03
C ASP A 350 44.17 26.16 18.49
N THR A 351 42.99 26.75 18.70
CA THR A 351 42.50 27.14 20.03
C THR A 351 41.53 26.09 20.54
N CYS A 352 41.99 25.30 21.50
CA CYS A 352 41.17 24.42 22.33
C CYS A 352 40.04 25.23 22.98
N THR A 353 38.80 25.09 22.50
CA THR A 353 37.63 25.64 23.19
C THR A 353 37.43 24.89 24.50
N GLN A 354 37.49 25.62 25.60
CA GLN A 354 37.19 25.14 26.93
C GLN A 354 35.80 24.50 26.94
N THR A 355 35.72 23.21 27.30
CA THR A 355 34.46 22.57 27.66
C THR A 355 33.95 23.23 28.93
N GLU A 356 32.99 24.15 28.81
CA GLU A 356 32.24 24.59 29.98
C GLU A 356 31.58 23.37 30.64
N PRO A 357 31.63 23.24 31.97
CA PRO A 357 31.03 22.11 32.67
C PRO A 357 29.52 22.08 32.43
N PHE A 358 29.02 20.90 32.09
CA PHE A 358 27.60 20.60 31.89
C PHE A 358 26.75 21.17 33.03
N LYS A 359 25.96 22.23 32.77
CA LYS A 359 24.81 22.54 33.62
C LYS A 359 23.74 21.51 33.32
N PHE A 360 23.60 20.53 34.20
CA PHE A 360 22.47 19.59 34.15
C PHE A 360 21.16 20.39 34.19
N ILE A 361 20.46 20.46 33.05
CA ILE A 361 19.04 20.78 33.01
C ILE A 361 18.36 19.75 33.90
N ASN A 362 17.56 20.18 34.88
CA ASN A 362 16.89 19.30 35.83
C ASN A 362 16.13 18.20 35.04
N PRO A 363 16.66 16.97 34.99
CA PRO A 363 16.18 15.96 34.06
C PRO A 363 14.84 15.35 34.50
N ASP A 364 14.32 15.78 35.65
CA ASP A 364 12.97 15.45 36.13
C ASP A 364 11.89 16.40 35.56
N ALA A 365 12.29 17.48 34.87
CA ALA A 365 11.42 18.38 34.13
C ALA A 365 11.36 18.10 32.61
N ASP A 366 12.18 17.18 32.09
CA ASP A 366 12.25 16.85 30.66
C ASP A 366 11.18 15.79 30.28
N VAL A 367 10.21 16.22 29.47
CA VAL A 367 9.06 15.40 29.02
C VAL A 367 9.48 14.20 28.15
N ASP A 368 10.66 14.25 27.51
CA ASP A 368 11.14 13.22 26.59
C ASP A 368 12.04 12.17 27.28
N VAL A 369 12.40 12.38 28.56
CA VAL A 369 13.08 11.41 29.44
C VAL A 369 12.04 10.66 30.27
N ARG A 370 12.00 9.32 30.18
CA ARG A 370 11.05 8.55 31.00
C ARG A 370 11.46 8.65 32.47
N THR A 371 10.57 9.18 33.30
CA THR A 371 10.54 8.90 34.74
C THR A 371 10.51 7.38 34.94
N GLN A 372 11.14 6.89 36.02
CA GLN A 372 11.29 5.46 36.35
C GLN A 372 10.09 4.64 35.88
N ILE A 373 10.36 3.51 35.20
CA ILE A 373 9.33 2.59 34.73
C ILE A 373 8.54 2.08 35.94
N GLN A 374 7.41 2.72 36.18
CA GLN A 374 6.26 2.00 36.69
C GLN A 374 5.82 1.08 35.55
N ALA A 375 5.91 -0.23 35.77
CA ALA A 375 5.22 -1.18 34.92
C ALA A 375 3.73 -0.87 35.02
N PHE A 376 3.21 -0.11 34.05
CA PHE A 376 1.80 0.21 34.03
C PHE A 376 1.03 -1.06 33.70
N MET A 377 0.42 -1.60 34.75
CA MET A 377 -0.68 -2.54 34.66
C MET A 377 -1.76 -1.89 33.79
N THR A 378 -2.19 -2.56 32.73
CA THR A 378 -3.33 -2.10 31.96
C THR A 378 -4.59 -2.39 32.77
N ASN A 379 -4.89 -1.52 33.74
CA ASN A 379 -6.18 -1.51 34.44
C ASN A 379 -7.29 -0.92 33.54
N ALA A 380 -7.21 -1.12 32.21
CA ALA A 380 -8.15 -0.50 31.28
C ALA A 380 -9.57 -1.05 31.49
N SER A 381 -9.69 -2.34 31.80
CA SER A 381 -10.97 -2.93 32.22
C SER A 381 -11.42 -2.35 33.56
N ASP A 382 -10.60 -2.38 34.61
CA ASP A 382 -11.03 -1.91 35.94
C ASP A 382 -11.33 -0.41 36.00
N LYS A 383 -10.55 0.46 35.34
CA LYS A 383 -10.78 1.92 35.35
C LYS A 383 -12.02 2.30 34.54
N MET A 384 -12.26 1.64 33.40
CA MET A 384 -13.45 1.83 32.57
C MET A 384 -14.70 1.26 33.26
N LEU A 385 -14.62 0.05 33.81
CA LEU A 385 -15.69 -0.57 34.60
C LEU A 385 -16.00 0.23 35.87
N ASN A 386 -14.99 0.77 36.55
CA ASN A 386 -15.19 1.63 37.73
C ASN A 386 -15.83 2.97 37.36
N ASN A 387 -15.47 3.57 36.22
CA ASN A 387 -16.15 4.76 35.71
C ASN A 387 -17.61 4.47 35.34
N ILE A 388 -17.90 3.32 34.71
CA ILE A 388 -19.28 2.89 34.42
C ILE A 388 -20.04 2.64 35.73
N ARG A 389 -19.42 1.94 36.70
CA ARG A 389 -20.01 1.70 38.04
C ARG A 389 -20.29 3.01 38.79
N SER A 390 -19.44 4.04 38.66
CA SER A 390 -19.70 5.36 39.27
C SER A 390 -20.78 6.17 38.55
N LEU A 391 -21.05 5.89 37.27
CA LEU A 391 -22.18 6.46 36.53
C LEU A 391 -23.51 5.76 36.86
N MET A 392 -23.48 4.49 37.26
CA MET A 392 -24.67 3.70 37.61
C MET A 392 -25.26 4.06 38.99
N SER A 393 -24.53 4.76 39.87
CA SER A 393 -25.02 5.15 41.20
C SER A 393 -26.03 6.31 41.21
N SER A 394 -26.50 6.78 40.04
CA SER A 394 -27.42 7.93 39.93
C SER A 394 -28.72 7.66 39.17
N SER A 395 -29.04 6.42 38.79
CA SER A 395 -30.25 6.12 38.00
C SER A 395 -31.09 4.97 38.59
N PRO A 396 -32.42 5.11 38.73
CA PRO A 396 -33.26 4.05 39.26
C PRO A 396 -33.39 2.88 38.27
N SER A 397 -33.26 1.66 38.80
CA SER A 397 -33.33 0.41 38.06
C SER A 397 -34.77 0.12 37.59
N ALA A 398 -35.03 0.22 36.28
CA ALA A 398 -36.26 -0.30 35.69
C ALA A 398 -36.05 -1.76 35.26
N THR A 399 -36.36 -2.70 36.14
CA THR A 399 -36.48 -4.13 35.85
C THR A 399 -37.77 -4.38 35.07
N ASN A 400 -37.67 -4.50 33.75
CA ASN A 400 -38.78 -4.98 32.92
C ASN A 400 -38.65 -6.49 32.70
N THR A 401 -39.38 -7.24 33.54
CA THR A 401 -39.65 -8.67 33.43
C THR A 401 -40.44 -8.95 32.14
N LEU A 402 -39.91 -9.80 31.27
CA LEU A 402 -40.64 -10.32 30.11
C LEU A 402 -41.28 -11.66 30.47
N SER A 403 -42.54 -11.84 30.06
CA SER A 403 -43.26 -13.11 30.07
C SER A 403 -42.54 -14.11 29.15
N ALA A 404 -42.04 -15.19 29.75
CA ALA A 404 -41.35 -16.26 29.04
C ALA A 404 -42.37 -17.09 28.26
N SER A 405 -42.35 -16.99 26.93
CA SER A 405 -42.85 -18.09 26.09
C SER A 405 -41.97 -19.31 26.35
N VAL A 406 -42.58 -20.47 26.61
CA VAL A 406 -41.89 -21.74 26.91
C VAL A 406 -40.92 -22.08 25.78
N LEU A 407 -39.63 -21.78 25.98
CA LEU A 407 -38.56 -22.12 25.05
C LEU A 407 -38.16 -23.57 25.29
N SER A 408 -37.90 -24.31 24.20
CA SER A 408 -37.27 -25.61 24.30
C SER A 408 -35.86 -25.45 24.90
N PRO A 409 -35.49 -26.18 25.98
CA PRO A 409 -34.20 -26.01 26.61
C PRO A 409 -33.08 -26.59 25.72
N LEU A 410 -31.95 -25.89 25.66
CA LEU A 410 -30.76 -26.41 24.98
C LEU A 410 -29.99 -27.36 25.91
N HIS A 411 -29.93 -28.64 25.54
CA HIS A 411 -29.02 -29.61 26.14
C HIS A 411 -27.81 -29.84 25.22
N LEU A 412 -26.59 -29.82 25.79
CA LEU A 412 -25.39 -30.19 25.06
C LEU A 412 -25.37 -31.71 24.87
N SER A 413 -25.35 -32.14 23.62
CA SER A 413 -25.38 -33.56 23.23
C SER A 413 -23.98 -34.08 22.90
N GLU A 414 -23.77 -35.38 23.13
CA GLU A 414 -22.52 -36.04 22.74
C GLU A 414 -22.32 -36.04 21.23
N VAL A 415 -21.05 -35.95 20.83
CA VAL A 415 -20.64 -35.99 19.43
C VAL A 415 -19.99 -37.31 19.07
N ARG A 416 -20.25 -37.75 17.83
CA ARG A 416 -19.60 -38.92 17.24
C ARG A 416 -18.18 -38.57 16.80
N GLU A 417 -17.31 -39.58 16.78
CA GLU A 417 -15.91 -39.43 16.36
C GLU A 417 -15.79 -38.88 14.93
N SER A 418 -16.61 -39.38 14.00
CA SER A 418 -16.64 -38.91 12.61
C SER A 418 -16.92 -37.41 12.48
N HIS A 419 -17.73 -36.85 13.38
CA HIS A 419 -18.01 -35.42 13.42
C HIS A 419 -16.80 -34.61 13.90
N VAL A 420 -16.09 -35.12 14.92
CA VAL A 420 -14.86 -34.49 15.43
C VAL A 420 -13.77 -34.54 14.36
N GLU A 421 -13.63 -35.64 13.62
CA GLU A 421 -12.70 -35.72 12.49
C GLU A 421 -13.00 -34.68 11.42
N GLU A 422 -14.27 -34.51 11.06
CA GLU A 422 -14.70 -33.53 10.08
C GLU A 422 -14.32 -32.10 10.53
N ILE A 423 -14.54 -31.78 11.81
CA ILE A 423 -14.13 -30.51 12.41
C ILE A 423 -12.61 -30.34 12.31
N LEU A 424 -11.84 -31.33 12.73
CA LEU A 424 -10.36 -31.30 12.72
C LEU A 424 -9.81 -31.06 11.31
N ARG A 425 -10.40 -31.71 10.29
CA ARG A 425 -10.02 -31.53 8.88
C ARG A 425 -10.34 -30.12 8.37
N LYS A 426 -11.54 -29.61 8.67
CA LYS A 426 -12.03 -28.30 8.20
C LYS A 426 -11.38 -27.10 8.88
N MET A 427 -10.99 -27.21 10.15
CA MET A 427 -10.40 -26.09 10.90
C MET A 427 -9.06 -25.63 10.29
N LYS A 428 -8.69 -24.36 10.45
CA LYS A 428 -7.37 -23.87 9.98
C LYS A 428 -6.25 -24.45 10.85
N SER A 429 -5.15 -24.86 10.22
CA SER A 429 -3.94 -25.31 10.93
C SER A 429 -3.25 -24.11 11.60
N CYS A 430 -3.60 -23.84 12.86
CA CYS A 430 -3.00 -22.80 13.69
C CYS A 430 -2.42 -23.45 14.95
N THR A 431 -1.12 -23.29 15.16
CA THR A 431 -0.42 -23.81 16.34
C THR A 431 -0.29 -22.72 17.40
N CYS A 432 -0.65 -23.03 18.63
CA CYS A 432 -0.41 -22.24 19.82
C CYS A 432 0.83 -22.75 20.56
N THR A 433 1.50 -21.87 21.30
CA THR A 433 2.61 -22.27 22.19
C THR A 433 2.15 -23.10 23.39
N LEU A 434 0.83 -23.16 23.63
CA LEU A 434 0.21 -24.00 24.65
C LEU A 434 -0.14 -25.39 24.11
N ASP A 435 -0.03 -25.62 22.79
CA ASP A 435 -0.34 -26.92 22.21
C ASP A 435 0.78 -27.92 22.52
N PRO A 436 0.44 -29.16 22.91
CA PRO A 436 1.46 -30.18 23.24
C PRO A 436 2.24 -30.64 22.01
N ILE A 437 1.62 -30.56 20.83
CA ILE A 437 2.22 -30.90 19.54
C ILE A 437 1.83 -29.87 18.48
N PRO A 438 2.64 -29.67 17.43
CA PRO A 438 2.26 -28.84 16.30
C PRO A 438 0.97 -29.32 15.64
N THR A 439 0.06 -28.39 15.31
CA THR A 439 -1.25 -28.72 14.71
C THR A 439 -1.12 -29.47 13.37
N ALA A 440 -0.03 -29.26 12.64
CA ALA A 440 0.26 -30.01 11.41
C ALA A 440 0.51 -31.51 11.67
N LEU A 441 1.17 -31.84 12.79
CA LEU A 441 1.42 -33.22 13.20
C LEU A 441 0.12 -33.88 13.70
N LEU A 442 -0.67 -33.14 14.49
CA LEU A 442 -2.00 -33.60 14.91
C LEU A 442 -2.87 -33.95 13.70
N LYS A 443 -2.87 -33.08 12.67
CA LYS A 443 -3.70 -33.28 11.48
C LYS A 443 -3.26 -34.43 10.58
N SER A 444 -1.98 -34.78 10.55
CA SER A 444 -1.50 -35.95 9.79
C SER A 444 -1.92 -37.28 10.43
N HIS A 445 -2.23 -37.27 11.73
CA HIS A 445 -2.59 -38.46 12.51
C HIS A 445 -4.01 -38.38 13.08
N ILE A 446 -4.94 -37.73 12.37
CA ILE A 446 -6.34 -37.59 12.81
C ILE A 446 -6.97 -38.93 13.19
N PRO A 447 -6.89 -40.00 12.36
CA PRO A 447 -7.56 -41.27 12.68
C PRO A 447 -7.07 -41.92 13.99
N THR A 448 -5.84 -41.62 14.42
CA THR A 448 -5.27 -42.16 15.66
C THR A 448 -5.64 -41.31 16.87
N LEU A 449 -5.77 -39.99 16.70
CA LEU A 449 -6.00 -39.04 17.79
C LEU A 449 -7.49 -38.69 17.98
N SER A 450 -8.32 -38.86 16.96
CA SER A 450 -9.76 -38.55 17.00
C SER A 450 -10.53 -39.27 18.10
N PRO A 451 -10.29 -40.56 18.45
CA PRO A 451 -11.04 -41.21 19.52
C PRO A 451 -10.79 -40.55 20.88
N PHE A 452 -9.53 -40.19 21.16
CA PHE A 452 -9.14 -39.54 22.41
C PHE A 452 -9.68 -38.12 22.52
N ILE A 453 -9.58 -37.34 21.44
CA ILE A 453 -10.13 -35.98 21.39
C ILE A 453 -11.65 -36.01 21.57
N THR A 454 -12.33 -36.96 20.92
CA THR A 454 -13.78 -37.15 21.05
C THR A 454 -14.17 -37.48 22.49
N LYS A 455 -13.41 -38.38 23.14
CA LYS A 455 -13.64 -38.71 24.56
C LYS A 455 -13.49 -37.48 25.46
N VAL A 456 -12.46 -36.66 25.27
CA VAL A 456 -12.26 -35.42 26.05
C VAL A 456 -13.42 -34.44 25.83
N VAL A 457 -13.87 -34.27 24.59
CA VAL A 457 -15.01 -33.41 24.26
C VAL A 457 -16.27 -33.91 24.93
N ASN A 458 -16.63 -35.19 24.78
CA ASN A 458 -17.87 -35.73 25.34
C ASN A 458 -17.88 -35.69 26.87
N LEU A 459 -16.75 -35.99 27.53
CA LEU A 459 -16.63 -35.85 28.99
C LEU A 459 -16.88 -34.40 29.43
N SER A 460 -16.31 -33.41 28.71
CA SER A 460 -16.53 -32.00 29.01
C SER A 460 -18.00 -31.59 28.86
N LEU A 461 -18.68 -32.05 27.79
CA LEU A 461 -20.10 -31.75 27.54
C LEU A 461 -21.01 -32.39 28.60
N GLN A 462 -20.78 -33.65 28.95
CA GLN A 462 -21.55 -34.39 29.96
C GLN A 462 -21.40 -33.76 31.36
N SER A 463 -20.17 -33.45 31.76
CA SER A 463 -19.89 -32.90 33.08
C SER A 463 -20.24 -31.40 33.20
N GLY A 464 -20.48 -30.72 32.08
CA GLY A 464 -20.66 -29.27 32.04
C GLY A 464 -19.42 -28.51 32.49
N TYR A 465 -18.22 -29.02 32.21
CA TYR A 465 -16.96 -28.47 32.73
C TYR A 465 -15.91 -28.31 31.63
N VAL A 466 -15.23 -27.17 31.60
CA VAL A 466 -14.11 -26.88 30.69
C VAL A 466 -12.79 -27.04 31.45
N PRO A 467 -11.87 -27.90 30.99
CA PRO A 467 -10.58 -28.10 31.64
C PRO A 467 -9.78 -26.79 31.78
N PRO A 468 -9.18 -26.48 32.95
CA PRO A 468 -8.45 -25.23 33.19
C PRO A 468 -7.28 -25.01 32.23
N ALA A 469 -6.63 -26.10 31.79
CA ALA A 469 -5.57 -26.06 30.79
C ALA A 469 -6.02 -25.47 29.43
N LEU A 470 -7.32 -25.55 29.11
CA LEU A 470 -7.92 -24.98 27.90
C LEU A 470 -8.43 -23.55 28.11
N ASN A 471 -8.48 -23.06 29.35
CA ASN A 471 -8.94 -21.71 29.73
C ASN A 471 -7.82 -20.66 29.82
N VAL A 472 -6.63 -20.96 29.31
CA VAL A 472 -5.49 -20.04 29.25
C VAL A 472 -5.37 -19.41 27.86
N ALA A 473 -5.23 -18.08 27.79
CA ALA A 473 -5.04 -17.33 26.56
C ALA A 473 -3.66 -16.67 26.47
N VAL A 474 -3.01 -16.79 25.31
CA VAL A 474 -1.77 -16.04 25.01
C VAL A 474 -2.12 -14.80 24.18
N ILE A 475 -2.02 -13.62 24.75
CA ILE A 475 -2.30 -12.37 24.05
C ILE A 475 -1.12 -12.01 23.15
N ARG A 476 -1.39 -11.88 21.85
CA ARG A 476 -0.46 -11.36 20.84
C ARG A 476 -0.98 -10.01 20.36
N PRO A 477 -0.35 -8.89 20.78
CA PRO A 477 -0.71 -7.57 20.29
C PRO A 477 -0.45 -7.46 18.78
N LEU A 478 -1.48 -7.17 18.00
CA LEU A 478 -1.37 -6.92 16.56
C LEU A 478 -1.75 -5.48 16.25
N LEU A 479 -0.89 -4.77 15.51
CA LEU A 479 -1.16 -3.40 15.11
C LEU A 479 -2.39 -3.34 14.18
N LYS A 480 -3.35 -2.46 14.46
CA LYS A 480 -4.62 -2.33 13.72
C LYS A 480 -4.39 -2.04 12.23
N LYS A 481 -3.37 -1.25 11.91
CA LYS A 481 -2.91 -0.96 10.54
C LYS A 481 -1.39 -0.75 10.56
N PRO A 482 -0.64 -1.19 9.54
CA PRO A 482 0.83 -1.06 9.50
C PRO A 482 1.34 0.39 9.57
N THR A 483 0.50 1.36 9.18
CA THR A 483 0.83 2.79 9.13
C THR A 483 0.58 3.53 10.44
N LEU A 484 -0.03 2.86 11.43
CA LEU A 484 -0.33 3.48 12.72
C LEU A 484 0.93 3.50 13.61
N ASP A 485 1.03 4.48 14.48
CA ASP A 485 2.15 4.62 15.41
C ASP A 485 2.22 3.40 16.36
N PRO A 486 3.31 2.61 16.32
CA PRO A 486 3.52 1.47 17.22
C PRO A 486 3.69 1.86 18.70
N GLU A 487 3.87 3.14 19.03
CA GLU A 487 4.00 3.60 20.41
C GLU A 487 2.67 3.87 21.10
N VAL A 488 1.62 4.09 20.33
CA VAL A 488 0.28 4.32 20.88
C VAL A 488 -0.36 2.97 21.14
N LEU A 489 -0.44 2.54 22.41
CA LEU A 489 -1.00 1.24 22.80
C LEU A 489 -2.43 1.03 22.28
N GLY A 490 -3.23 2.10 22.17
CA GLY A 490 -4.57 2.07 21.57
C GLY A 490 -4.61 1.65 20.09
N ASN A 491 -3.46 1.63 19.40
CA ASN A 491 -3.35 1.16 18.02
C ASN A 491 -3.22 -0.37 17.90
N TYR A 492 -3.04 -1.11 19.00
CA TYR A 492 -3.00 -2.57 18.97
C TYR A 492 -4.37 -3.20 19.19
N ARG A 493 -4.54 -4.42 18.68
CA ARG A 493 -5.61 -5.35 19.05
C ARG A 493 -5.00 -6.47 19.90
N PRO A 494 -5.53 -6.75 21.10
CA PRO A 494 -5.09 -7.88 21.91
C PRO A 494 -5.71 -9.18 21.37
N ILE A 495 -5.05 -9.87 20.45
CA ILE A 495 -5.58 -11.12 19.91
C ILE A 495 -5.25 -12.29 20.86
N SER A 496 -6.29 -12.95 21.37
CA SER A 496 -6.18 -14.14 22.21
C SER A 496 -5.85 -15.38 21.36
N ASN A 497 -4.63 -15.90 21.52
CA ASN A 497 -4.23 -17.17 20.93
C ASN A 497 -4.53 -18.32 21.91
N LEU A 498 -5.62 -19.03 21.66
CA LEU A 498 -6.04 -20.21 22.43
C LEU A 498 -5.43 -21.51 21.85
N ALA A 499 -5.26 -22.50 22.72
CA ALA A 499 -4.88 -23.86 22.34
C ALA A 499 -5.83 -24.42 21.27
N PHE A 500 -5.28 -25.20 20.33
CA PHE A 500 -6.04 -25.79 19.23
C PHE A 500 -7.17 -26.69 19.75
N LEU A 501 -6.93 -27.48 20.79
CA LEU A 501 -7.95 -28.33 21.41
C LEU A 501 -9.09 -27.53 22.06
N SER A 502 -8.80 -26.36 22.65
CA SER A 502 -9.83 -25.42 23.14
C SER A 502 -10.75 -25.01 21.99
N LYS A 503 -10.17 -24.64 20.85
CA LYS A 503 -10.94 -24.22 19.68
C LYS A 503 -11.78 -25.35 19.08
N VAL A 504 -11.32 -26.60 19.17
CA VAL A 504 -12.11 -27.78 18.74
C VAL A 504 -13.33 -27.95 19.65
N LEU A 505 -13.13 -27.92 20.96
CA LEU A 505 -14.21 -28.01 21.94
C LEU A 505 -15.23 -26.86 21.76
N GLU A 506 -14.75 -25.62 21.67
CA GLU A 506 -15.59 -24.46 21.39
C GLU A 506 -16.36 -24.59 20.07
N LYS A 507 -15.76 -25.19 19.03
CA LYS A 507 -16.40 -25.36 17.73
C LYS A 507 -17.57 -26.35 17.78
N VAL A 508 -17.44 -27.42 18.57
CA VAL A 508 -18.52 -28.38 18.83
C VAL A 508 -19.69 -27.68 19.52
N VAL A 509 -19.43 -26.99 20.64
CA VAL A 509 -20.47 -26.25 21.38
C VAL A 509 -21.09 -25.14 20.53
N ALA A 510 -20.27 -24.41 19.77
CA ALA A 510 -20.75 -23.35 18.88
C ALA A 510 -21.68 -23.89 17.79
N SER A 511 -21.44 -25.10 17.27
CA SER A 511 -22.33 -25.72 16.28
C SER A 511 -23.71 -25.98 16.89
N GLN A 512 -23.75 -26.64 18.06
CA GLN A 512 -24.99 -26.95 18.75
C GLN A 512 -25.76 -25.69 19.16
N LEU A 513 -25.06 -24.66 19.68
CA LEU A 513 -25.66 -23.37 20.02
C LEU A 513 -26.22 -22.64 18.79
N GLN A 514 -25.50 -22.64 17.66
CA GLN A 514 -25.98 -22.02 16.42
C GLN A 514 -27.23 -22.72 15.90
N ASP A 515 -27.28 -24.05 15.97
CA ASP A 515 -28.44 -24.81 15.54
C ASP A 515 -29.63 -24.50 16.45
N HIS A 516 -29.45 -24.46 17.77
CA HIS A 516 -30.49 -24.04 18.72
C HIS A 516 -31.09 -22.66 18.42
N LEU A 517 -30.22 -21.67 18.20
CA LEU A 517 -30.63 -20.30 17.90
C LEU A 517 -31.39 -20.20 16.57
N LYS A 518 -31.05 -21.03 15.58
CA LYS A 518 -31.75 -21.09 14.29
C LYS A 518 -33.12 -21.75 14.43
N HIS A 519 -33.19 -22.93 15.06
CA HIS A 519 -34.46 -23.66 15.20
C HIS A 519 -35.49 -22.88 16.00
N ASN A 520 -35.06 -22.11 17.00
CA ASN A 520 -35.94 -21.29 17.83
C ASN A 520 -36.09 -19.83 17.34
N ASN A 521 -35.53 -19.46 16.17
CA ASN A 521 -35.58 -18.11 15.62
C ASN A 521 -35.13 -16.99 16.58
N LEU A 522 -34.09 -17.24 17.38
CA LEU A 522 -33.64 -16.36 18.46
C LEU A 522 -32.66 -15.25 18.01
N PHE A 523 -32.23 -15.27 16.76
CA PHE A 523 -31.35 -14.24 16.24
C PHE A 523 -32.10 -12.93 15.94
N GLU A 524 -31.50 -11.80 16.33
CA GLU A 524 -31.93 -10.49 15.83
C GLU A 524 -31.91 -10.49 14.29
N LYS A 525 -33.05 -10.14 13.69
CA LYS A 525 -33.26 -10.13 12.25
C LYS A 525 -32.24 -9.25 11.54
N PHE A 526 -31.98 -8.05 12.06
CA PHE A 526 -31.06 -7.08 11.45
C PHE A 526 -29.61 -7.21 11.92
N GLN A 527 -29.21 -8.33 12.54
CA GLN A 527 -27.81 -8.63 12.85
C GLN A 527 -27.21 -9.56 11.80
N SER A 528 -26.11 -9.16 11.14
CA SER A 528 -25.54 -9.89 10.00
C SER A 528 -24.14 -10.48 10.19
N ARG A 529 -23.34 -10.01 11.14
CA ARG A 529 -22.02 -10.62 11.39
C ARG A 529 -22.19 -12.00 12.02
N PHE A 530 -21.23 -12.90 11.76
CA PHE A 530 -21.12 -14.24 12.35
C PHE A 530 -22.32 -15.18 12.13
N ARG A 531 -23.16 -14.88 11.12
CA ARG A 531 -24.28 -15.73 10.72
C ARG A 531 -24.03 -16.34 9.34
N SER A 532 -24.47 -17.58 9.16
CA SER A 532 -24.50 -18.23 7.84
C SER A 532 -25.43 -17.45 6.89
N ALA A 533 -25.11 -17.42 5.60
CA ALA A 533 -25.84 -16.69 4.57
C ALA A 533 -25.86 -15.15 4.68
N HIS A 534 -25.19 -14.56 5.69
CA HIS A 534 -25.09 -13.12 5.88
C HIS A 534 -23.68 -12.62 5.53
N SER A 535 -23.56 -11.41 5.00
CA SER A 535 -22.29 -10.78 4.68
C SER A 535 -22.35 -9.26 4.86
N THR A 536 -21.22 -8.58 4.70
CA THR A 536 -21.19 -7.11 4.61
C THR A 536 -22.04 -6.63 3.43
N GLU A 537 -21.99 -7.36 2.32
CA GLU A 537 -22.75 -7.05 1.11
C GLU A 537 -24.26 -7.15 1.32
N THR A 538 -24.75 -8.21 2.00
CA THR A 538 -26.20 -8.34 2.27
C THR A 538 -26.69 -7.26 3.23
N ALA A 539 -25.89 -6.93 4.25
CA ALA A 539 -26.20 -5.87 5.21
C ALA A 539 -26.29 -4.49 4.53
N LEU A 540 -25.26 -4.11 3.77
CA LEU A 540 -25.23 -2.83 3.07
C LEU A 540 -26.31 -2.74 1.99
N LEU A 541 -26.65 -3.85 1.32
CA LEU A 541 -27.75 -3.88 0.36
C LEU A 541 -29.09 -3.53 1.00
N ARG A 542 -29.36 -4.04 2.21
CA ARG A 542 -30.59 -3.69 2.95
C ARG A 542 -30.62 -2.19 3.29
N VAL A 543 -29.54 -1.67 3.87
CA VAL A 543 -29.45 -0.26 4.27
C VAL A 543 -29.53 0.65 3.04
N THR A 544 -28.79 0.36 1.98
CA THR A 544 -28.80 1.14 0.73
C THR A 544 -30.16 1.07 0.04
N ASN A 545 -30.85 -0.07 0.06
CA ASN A 545 -32.20 -0.20 -0.45
C ASN A 545 -33.16 0.76 0.23
N ASP A 546 -33.17 0.78 1.57
CA ASP A 546 -34.10 1.60 2.35
C ASP A 546 -33.82 3.10 2.16
N LEU A 547 -32.54 3.49 2.13
CA LEU A 547 -32.12 4.88 1.88
C LEU A 547 -32.53 5.34 0.46
N LEU A 548 -32.30 4.52 -0.56
CA LEU A 548 -32.68 4.83 -1.95
C LEU A 548 -34.20 4.94 -2.12
N MET A 549 -34.97 4.02 -1.54
CA MET A 549 -36.43 4.05 -1.63
C MET A 549 -37.03 5.24 -0.87
N THR A 550 -36.45 5.62 0.26
CA THR A 550 -36.89 6.81 1.00
C THR A 550 -36.61 8.10 0.24
N ALA A 551 -35.43 8.20 -0.38
CA ALA A 551 -35.09 9.32 -1.27
C ALA A 551 -36.02 9.39 -2.50
N ASP A 552 -36.34 8.24 -3.10
CA ASP A 552 -37.29 8.11 -4.21
C ASP A 552 -38.71 8.57 -3.84
N ALA A 553 -39.14 8.27 -2.61
CA ALA A 553 -40.44 8.69 -2.09
C ALA A 553 -40.56 10.21 -1.92
N GLY A 554 -39.44 10.93 -1.84
CA GLY A 554 -39.39 12.39 -1.69
C GLY A 554 -38.74 12.87 -0.39
N SER A 555 -38.24 11.97 0.47
CA SER A 555 -37.68 12.31 1.78
C SER A 555 -36.18 12.01 1.86
N PRO A 556 -35.33 12.92 2.38
CA PRO A 556 -33.99 12.54 2.80
C PRO A 556 -34.05 11.61 4.02
N SER A 557 -32.95 10.90 4.26
CA SER A 557 -32.76 10.02 5.42
C SER A 557 -31.44 10.35 6.11
N LEU A 558 -31.45 10.40 7.43
CA LEU A 558 -30.24 10.53 8.22
C LEU A 558 -29.71 9.14 8.56
N LEU A 559 -28.43 8.89 8.26
CA LEU A 559 -27.68 7.68 8.59
C LEU A 559 -26.65 8.00 9.67
N ILE A 560 -26.58 7.19 10.72
CA ILE A 560 -25.64 7.33 11.84
C ILE A 560 -24.92 6.00 12.05
N LEU A 561 -23.61 6.06 12.17
CA LEU A 561 -22.73 4.92 12.38
C LEU A 561 -22.19 4.99 13.81
N LEU A 562 -22.70 4.14 14.70
CA LEU A 562 -22.26 4.05 16.09
C LEU A 562 -21.05 3.11 16.20
N ASP A 563 -20.03 3.53 16.94
CA ASP A 563 -18.85 2.74 17.27
C ASP A 563 -18.83 2.43 18.78
N LEU A 564 -18.35 1.23 19.14
CA LEU A 564 -18.20 0.79 20.52
C LEU A 564 -16.73 0.78 20.93
N THR A 565 -16.45 1.20 22.16
CA THR A 565 -15.09 1.12 22.72
C THR A 565 -14.86 -0.25 23.35
N ALA A 566 -13.84 -0.97 22.85
CA ALA A 566 -13.38 -2.26 23.40
C ALA A 566 -14.52 -3.31 23.58
N ALA A 567 -15.43 -3.40 22.60
CA ALA A 567 -16.70 -4.12 22.73
C ALA A 567 -16.59 -5.58 23.22
N PHE A 568 -15.58 -6.32 22.77
CA PHE A 568 -15.39 -7.72 23.18
C PHE A 568 -14.80 -7.84 24.59
N ASP A 569 -14.03 -6.85 25.04
CA ASP A 569 -13.28 -6.87 26.29
C ASP A 569 -14.14 -6.43 27.48
N THR A 570 -15.28 -5.77 27.22
CA THR A 570 -16.17 -5.18 28.23
C THR A 570 -17.41 -6.03 28.55
N VAL A 571 -17.59 -7.18 27.91
CA VAL A 571 -18.74 -8.07 28.13
C VAL A 571 -18.75 -8.59 29.57
N ASP A 572 -19.77 -8.25 30.35
CA ASP A 572 -19.92 -8.78 31.71
C ASP A 572 -20.37 -10.25 31.68
N HIS A 573 -19.69 -11.11 32.44
CA HIS A 573 -19.97 -12.55 32.45
C HIS A 573 -21.29 -12.88 33.14
N THR A 574 -21.68 -12.12 34.17
CA THR A 574 -22.92 -12.36 34.92
C THR A 574 -24.12 -12.06 34.04
N ILE A 575 -24.15 -10.89 33.39
CA ILE A 575 -25.21 -10.49 32.46
C ILE A 575 -25.27 -11.46 31.27
N LEU A 576 -24.12 -11.89 30.76
CA LEU A 576 -24.07 -12.87 29.66
C LEU A 576 -24.68 -14.23 30.07
N LEU A 577 -24.32 -14.76 31.25
CA LEU A 577 -24.87 -16.01 31.76
C LEU A 577 -26.37 -15.91 32.03
N GLU A 578 -26.83 -14.79 32.61
CA GLU A 578 -28.25 -14.52 32.82
C GLU A 578 -29.02 -14.52 31.50
N ARG A 579 -28.47 -13.94 30.43
CA ARG A 579 -29.09 -13.94 29.09
C ARG A 579 -29.11 -15.32 28.45
N LEU A 580 -28.03 -16.09 28.61
CA LEU A 580 -27.98 -17.48 28.13
C LEU A 580 -29.08 -18.32 28.80
N HIS A 581 -29.31 -18.11 30.10
CA HIS A 581 -30.39 -18.77 30.83
C HIS A 581 -31.77 -18.25 30.42
N THR A 582 -32.03 -16.95 30.57
CA THR A 582 -33.39 -16.35 30.46
C THR A 582 -33.86 -16.10 29.03
N THR A 583 -32.96 -15.71 28.12
CA THR A 583 -33.33 -15.30 26.75
C THR A 583 -33.12 -16.44 25.76
N ILE A 584 -32.06 -17.24 25.94
CA ILE A 584 -31.73 -18.34 25.02
C ILE A 584 -32.31 -19.69 25.50
N GLY A 585 -32.55 -19.84 26.81
CA GLY A 585 -33.13 -21.07 27.39
C GLY A 585 -32.10 -22.17 27.64
N LEU A 586 -30.86 -21.84 28.01
CA LEU A 586 -29.86 -22.83 28.43
C LEU A 586 -30.10 -23.22 29.89
N THR A 587 -30.22 -24.53 30.17
CA THR A 587 -30.40 -25.06 31.53
C THR A 587 -29.31 -26.09 31.89
N ASP A 588 -29.24 -26.44 33.17
CA ASP A 588 -28.49 -27.58 33.70
C ASP A 588 -27.00 -27.63 33.30
N SER A 589 -26.58 -28.72 32.64
CA SER A 589 -25.20 -28.96 32.23
C SER A 589 -24.71 -27.97 31.19
N ALA A 590 -25.58 -27.49 30.30
CA ALA A 590 -25.23 -26.52 29.27
C ALA A 590 -24.87 -25.17 29.90
N LEU A 591 -25.68 -24.68 30.84
CA LEU A 591 -25.40 -23.43 31.55
C LEU A 591 -24.14 -23.54 32.41
N LYS A 592 -23.96 -24.66 33.13
CA LYS A 592 -22.73 -24.95 33.88
C LYS A 592 -21.49 -24.95 32.99
N TRP A 593 -21.59 -25.49 31.78
CA TRP A 593 -20.51 -25.49 30.81
C TRP A 593 -20.06 -24.06 30.45
N PHE A 594 -21.01 -23.17 30.12
CA PHE A 594 -20.68 -21.77 29.82
C PHE A 594 -20.15 -21.02 31.05
N GLN A 595 -20.67 -21.31 32.24
CA GLN A 595 -20.13 -20.77 33.49
C GLN A 595 -18.68 -21.21 33.68
N SER A 596 -18.36 -22.49 33.47
CA SER A 596 -16.99 -23.02 33.53
C SER A 596 -16.08 -22.50 32.41
N TYR A 597 -16.63 -22.19 31.24
CA TYR A 597 -15.88 -21.62 30.11
C TYR A 597 -15.45 -20.16 30.38
N LEU A 598 -16.30 -19.38 31.05
CA LEU A 598 -16.06 -17.97 31.37
C LEU A 598 -15.28 -17.78 32.69
N SER A 599 -15.51 -18.66 33.68
CA SER A 599 -14.90 -18.55 35.00
C SER A 599 -13.47 -19.08 35.05
N GLY A 600 -12.64 -18.50 35.92
CA GLY A 600 -11.27 -18.97 36.18
C GLY A 600 -10.33 -18.86 34.98
N ARG A 601 -10.71 -18.08 33.96
CA ARG A 601 -9.86 -17.82 32.79
C ARG A 601 -8.68 -16.97 33.18
N THR A 602 -7.57 -17.22 32.51
CA THR A 602 -6.34 -16.47 32.70
C THR A 602 -5.68 -16.15 31.37
N GLU A 603 -4.96 -15.03 31.32
CA GLU A 603 -4.25 -14.60 30.12
C GLU A 603 -2.89 -14.00 30.44
N TYR A 604 -1.99 -14.03 29.46
CA TYR A 604 -0.70 -13.32 29.53
C TYR A 604 -0.29 -12.82 28.15
N VAL A 605 0.42 -11.69 28.11
CA VAL A 605 0.96 -11.09 26.89
C VAL A 605 2.29 -11.74 26.53
N SER A 606 2.44 -12.11 25.26
CA SER A 606 3.70 -12.63 24.73
C SER A 606 4.20 -11.76 23.57
N LEU A 607 5.40 -11.21 23.72
CA LEU A 607 6.09 -10.39 22.72
C LEU A 607 7.49 -10.95 22.49
N GLY A 608 7.70 -11.56 21.33
CA GLY A 608 8.96 -12.24 21.01
C GLY A 608 9.25 -13.36 22.03
N ARG A 609 10.37 -13.21 22.77
CA ARG A 609 10.77 -14.17 23.82
C ARG A 609 10.26 -13.81 25.21
N CYS A 610 9.65 -12.64 25.38
CA CYS A 610 9.17 -12.16 26.68
C CYS A 610 7.72 -12.57 26.94
N LYS A 611 7.41 -12.87 28.20
CA LYS A 611 6.06 -13.18 28.69
C LYS A 611 5.74 -12.29 29.89
N SER A 612 4.53 -11.78 29.96
CA SER A 612 4.04 -11.10 31.16
C SER A 612 3.67 -12.10 32.25
N ARG A 613 3.40 -11.60 33.46
CA ARG A 613 2.66 -12.36 34.47
C ARG A 613 1.29 -12.77 33.92
N GLN A 614 0.79 -13.91 34.40
CA GLN A 614 -0.54 -14.41 34.11
C GLN A 614 -1.56 -13.68 34.98
N LEU A 615 -2.64 -13.20 34.38
CA LEU A 615 -3.69 -12.44 35.06
C LEU A 615 -5.05 -13.12 34.86
N PRO A 616 -5.93 -13.08 35.87
CA PRO A 616 -7.30 -13.53 35.71
C PRO A 616 -8.09 -12.59 34.80
N VAL A 617 -9.03 -13.16 34.04
CA VAL A 617 -9.96 -12.41 33.18
C VAL A 617 -11.32 -12.33 33.88
N SER A 618 -11.70 -11.14 34.34
CA SER A 618 -12.95 -10.89 35.06
C SER A 618 -14.12 -10.47 34.17
N CYS A 619 -13.84 -10.00 32.96
CA CYS A 619 -14.83 -9.59 31.96
C CYS A 619 -14.29 -9.80 30.54
N GLY A 620 -15.18 -9.73 29.56
CA GLY A 620 -14.89 -9.87 28.16
C GLY A 620 -14.94 -11.31 27.65
N VAL A 621 -14.98 -11.46 26.33
CA VAL A 621 -14.86 -12.76 25.66
C VAL A 621 -13.60 -12.77 24.78
N PRO A 622 -12.83 -13.87 24.74
CA PRO A 622 -11.50 -13.85 24.13
C PRO A 622 -11.52 -13.48 22.63
N GLN A 623 -10.80 -12.44 22.24
CA GLN A 623 -10.73 -11.96 20.85
C GLN A 623 -9.87 -12.90 19.99
N GLY A 624 -10.48 -13.94 19.42
CA GLY A 624 -9.79 -15.04 18.72
C GLY A 624 -10.32 -16.43 19.06
N SER A 625 -11.25 -16.50 20.02
CA SER A 625 -12.08 -17.68 20.29
C SER A 625 -13.09 -17.96 19.19
N VAL A 626 -13.57 -19.20 19.12
CA VAL A 626 -14.67 -19.62 18.23
C VAL A 626 -16.01 -19.18 18.81
N LEU A 627 -16.17 -19.22 20.14
CA LEU A 627 -17.42 -18.86 20.83
C LEU A 627 -17.58 -17.35 21.10
N GLY A 628 -16.51 -16.59 21.30
CA GLY A 628 -16.59 -15.17 21.63
C GLY A 628 -17.50 -14.35 20.70
N PRO A 629 -17.38 -14.50 19.37
CA PRO A 629 -18.27 -13.86 18.41
C PRO A 629 -19.78 -14.09 18.62
N ILE A 630 -20.19 -15.33 18.89
CA ILE A 630 -21.62 -15.65 19.07
C ILE A 630 -22.13 -15.19 20.43
N LEU A 631 -21.28 -15.29 21.47
CA LEU A 631 -21.58 -14.79 22.81
C LEU A 631 -21.78 -13.28 22.82
N PHE A 632 -20.95 -12.54 22.06
CA PHE A 632 -21.11 -11.11 21.90
C PHE A 632 -22.43 -10.74 21.20
N ILE A 633 -22.83 -11.49 20.16
CA ILE A 633 -24.13 -11.26 19.52
C ILE A 633 -25.29 -11.49 20.50
N ILE A 634 -25.24 -12.58 21.27
CA ILE A 634 -26.26 -12.89 22.29
C ILE A 634 -26.36 -11.75 23.31
N TYR A 635 -25.21 -11.21 23.72
CA TYR A 635 -25.15 -10.05 24.59
C TYR A 635 -25.86 -8.82 23.97
N MET A 636 -25.69 -8.59 22.66
CA MET A 636 -26.29 -7.44 21.98
C MET A 636 -27.78 -7.61 21.63
N LEU A 637 -28.39 -8.79 21.81
CA LEU A 637 -29.77 -9.06 21.37
C LEU A 637 -30.82 -8.03 21.85
N PRO A 638 -30.83 -7.57 23.12
CA PRO A 638 -31.86 -6.63 23.56
C PRO A 638 -31.80 -5.25 22.88
N LEU A 639 -30.66 -4.87 22.31
CA LEU A 639 -30.47 -3.56 21.67
C LEU A 639 -31.46 -3.35 20.51
N GLY A 640 -31.73 -4.38 19.71
CA GLY A 640 -32.66 -4.27 18.59
C GLY A 640 -34.08 -3.88 19.02
N ARG A 641 -34.53 -4.37 20.19
CA ARG A 641 -35.81 -4.02 20.80
C ARG A 641 -35.83 -2.58 21.29
N VAL A 642 -34.75 -2.10 21.91
CA VAL A 642 -34.58 -0.70 22.33
C VAL A 642 -34.74 0.22 21.13
N ILE A 643 -34.03 -0.06 20.04
CA ILE A 643 -34.07 0.76 18.82
C ILE A 643 -35.47 0.74 18.18
N SER A 644 -36.09 -0.43 18.09
CA SER A 644 -37.39 -0.61 17.44
C SER A 644 -38.53 0.14 18.15
N ARG A 645 -38.45 0.34 19.46
CA ARG A 645 -39.45 1.12 20.24
C ARG A 645 -39.57 2.56 19.78
N HIS A 646 -38.49 3.14 19.27
CA HIS A 646 -38.47 4.50 18.74
C HIS A 646 -38.84 4.57 17.25
N GLY A 647 -39.22 3.46 16.61
CA GLY A 647 -39.52 3.44 15.18
C GLY A 647 -38.31 3.74 14.28
N MET A 648 -37.10 3.63 14.81
CA MET A 648 -35.84 3.73 14.07
C MET A 648 -35.61 2.48 13.23
N SER A 649 -35.09 2.65 12.01
CA SER A 649 -34.53 1.53 11.27
C SER A 649 -33.06 1.35 11.64
N PHE A 650 -32.60 0.10 11.70
CA PHE A 650 -31.22 -0.19 12.04
C PHE A 650 -30.68 -1.43 11.37
N HIS A 651 -29.37 -1.54 11.35
CA HIS A 651 -28.66 -2.74 10.94
C HIS A 651 -27.38 -2.91 11.76
N CYS A 652 -27.20 -4.09 12.35
CA CYS A 652 -26.01 -4.43 13.11
C CYS A 652 -25.09 -5.35 12.30
N TYR A 653 -23.79 -5.15 12.47
CA TYR A 653 -22.76 -6.05 11.98
C TYR A 653 -21.73 -6.28 13.09
N ALA A 654 -22.06 -7.18 14.01
CA ALA A 654 -21.39 -7.33 15.30
C ALA A 654 -21.51 -6.05 16.12
N ASP A 655 -20.40 -5.35 16.38
CA ASP A 655 -20.32 -4.11 17.17
C ASP A 655 -20.72 -2.87 16.35
N ASP A 656 -20.46 -2.89 15.03
CA ASP A 656 -20.86 -1.81 14.12
C ASP A 656 -22.40 -1.72 14.06
N THR A 657 -22.97 -0.61 14.55
CA THR A 657 -24.43 -0.39 14.56
C THR A 657 -24.80 0.80 13.68
N GLN A 658 -25.62 0.56 12.68
CA GLN A 658 -26.10 1.56 11.73
C GLN A 658 -27.53 1.93 12.08
N LEU A 659 -27.79 3.20 12.37
CA LEU A 659 -29.14 3.72 12.62
C LEU A 659 -29.54 4.64 11.47
N TYR A 660 -30.79 4.55 11.02
CA TYR A 660 -31.29 5.47 10.01
C TYR A 660 -32.77 5.78 10.16
N ILE A 661 -33.12 7.03 9.87
CA ILE A 661 -34.49 7.55 9.93
C ILE A 661 -34.76 8.49 8.75
N LYS A 662 -35.98 8.43 8.20
CA LYS A 662 -36.53 9.44 7.29
C LYS A 662 -36.70 10.79 8.00
N THR A 663 -36.33 11.89 7.35
CA THR A 663 -36.41 13.23 7.96
C THR A 663 -37.69 13.99 7.60
N ALA A 664 -38.37 13.66 6.50
CA ALA A 664 -39.64 14.28 6.13
C ALA A 664 -40.84 13.49 6.74
N PRO A 665 -41.96 14.16 7.05
CA PRO A 665 -42.29 15.57 6.78
C PRO A 665 -41.77 16.58 7.82
N SER A 666 -41.32 16.14 9.00
CA SER A 666 -40.83 17.01 10.07
C SER A 666 -39.42 16.61 10.53
N PRO A 667 -38.37 17.33 10.09
CA PRO A 667 -37.00 17.08 10.51
C PRO A 667 -36.83 17.18 12.03
N THR A 668 -37.51 18.13 12.67
CA THR A 668 -37.47 18.34 14.12
C THR A 668 -37.98 17.11 14.87
N ALA A 669 -39.11 16.53 14.45
CA ALA A 669 -39.65 15.33 15.08
C ALA A 669 -38.72 14.12 14.91
N ALA A 670 -38.11 13.97 13.73
CA ALA A 670 -37.11 12.94 13.49
C ALA A 670 -35.88 13.11 14.40
N MET A 671 -35.45 14.35 14.66
CA MET A 671 -34.32 14.64 15.56
C MET A 671 -34.67 14.41 17.02
N SER A 672 -35.85 14.81 17.48
CA SER A 672 -36.30 14.50 18.84
C SER A 672 -36.37 13.00 19.09
N CYS A 673 -36.92 12.25 18.14
CA CYS A 673 -37.00 10.79 18.20
C CYS A 673 -35.60 10.15 18.21
N LEU A 674 -34.70 10.61 17.35
CA LEU A 674 -33.33 10.15 17.31
C LEU A 674 -32.60 10.42 18.64
N THR A 675 -32.69 11.64 19.18
CA THR A 675 -32.01 12.02 20.42
C THR A 675 -32.53 11.20 21.60
N ALA A 676 -33.85 10.98 21.67
CA ALA A 676 -34.44 10.09 22.68
C ALA A 676 -33.92 8.65 22.53
N CYS A 677 -33.87 8.13 21.30
CA CYS A 677 -33.37 6.79 21.02
C CYS A 677 -31.88 6.64 21.40
N LEU A 678 -31.03 7.58 20.99
CA LEU A 678 -29.60 7.58 21.32
C LEU A 678 -29.38 7.69 22.84
N GLY A 679 -30.22 8.47 23.54
CA GLY A 679 -30.21 8.56 25.00
C GLY A 679 -30.52 7.22 25.68
N GLU A 680 -31.58 6.52 25.24
CA GLU A 680 -31.93 5.19 25.75
C GLU A 680 -30.87 4.15 25.39
N ILE A 681 -30.31 4.18 24.17
CA ILE A 681 -29.19 3.30 23.77
C ILE A 681 -28.00 3.52 24.69
N LYS A 682 -27.62 4.78 24.98
CA LYS A 682 -26.51 5.09 25.87
C LYS A 682 -26.76 4.58 27.29
N ALA A 683 -27.96 4.81 27.83
CA ALA A 683 -28.34 4.33 29.16
C ALA A 683 -28.31 2.79 29.22
N TRP A 684 -28.90 2.12 28.21
CA TRP A 684 -28.89 0.67 28.09
C TRP A 684 -27.46 0.13 27.98
N MET A 685 -26.62 0.70 27.11
CA MET A 685 -25.23 0.27 26.96
C MET A 685 -24.46 0.42 28.27
N SER A 686 -24.63 1.53 28.98
CA SER A 686 -23.98 1.77 30.28
C SER A 686 -24.40 0.73 31.32
N ASN A 687 -25.70 0.42 31.41
CA ASN A 687 -26.22 -0.64 32.30
C ASN A 687 -25.72 -2.05 31.93
N ASN A 688 -25.20 -2.21 30.72
CA ASN A 688 -24.63 -3.44 30.20
C ASN A 688 -23.10 -3.36 30.08
N PHE A 689 -22.46 -2.43 30.80
CA PHE A 689 -20.99 -2.25 30.79
C PHE A 689 -20.38 -2.01 29.40
N LEU A 690 -21.17 -1.54 28.44
CA LEU A 690 -20.74 -1.14 27.10
C LEU A 690 -20.61 0.39 27.04
N GLN A 691 -19.67 0.87 26.23
CA GLN A 691 -19.44 2.30 26.05
C GLN A 691 -19.44 2.69 24.57
N LEU A 692 -20.31 3.64 24.21
CA LEU A 692 -20.30 4.30 22.91
C LEU A 692 -19.04 5.16 22.74
N ASN A 693 -18.46 5.10 21.55
CA ASN A 693 -17.38 5.98 21.15
C ASN A 693 -17.95 7.17 20.37
N SER A 694 -18.30 8.23 21.08
CA SER A 694 -18.86 9.45 20.48
C SER A 694 -17.89 10.08 19.48
N SER A 695 -16.58 10.06 19.76
CA SER A 695 -15.54 10.66 18.90
C SER A 695 -15.37 9.99 17.53
N LYS A 696 -15.82 8.74 17.40
CA LYS A 696 -15.79 7.99 16.13
C LYS A 696 -17.16 7.80 15.50
N THR A 697 -18.21 8.27 16.16
CA THR A 697 -19.56 8.19 15.62
C THR A 697 -19.67 9.16 14.43
N GLU A 698 -20.04 8.63 13.26
CA GLU A 698 -20.17 9.42 12.03
C GLU A 698 -21.64 9.55 11.63
N ALA A 699 -22.03 10.68 11.03
CA ALA A 699 -23.38 10.90 10.53
C ALA A 699 -23.37 11.40 9.07
N LEU A 700 -24.35 10.97 8.28
CA LEU A 700 -24.52 11.30 6.87
C LEU A 700 -25.99 11.55 6.54
N LEU A 701 -26.32 12.69 5.94
CA LEU A 701 -27.64 12.94 5.37
C LEU A 701 -27.69 12.44 3.92
N VAL A 702 -28.55 11.46 3.65
CA VAL A 702 -28.66 10.77 2.36
C VAL A 702 -29.95 11.18 1.64
N GLY A 703 -29.84 11.56 0.38
CA GLY A 703 -30.97 11.95 -0.45
C GLY A 703 -30.56 12.47 -1.83
N THR A 704 -31.52 12.98 -2.58
CA THR A 704 -31.24 13.70 -3.84
C THR A 704 -30.50 15.02 -3.56
N PRO A 705 -29.74 15.57 -4.53
CA PRO A 705 -29.07 16.85 -4.37
C PRO A 705 -29.99 17.96 -3.86
N HIS A 706 -31.20 18.06 -4.42
CA HIS A 706 -32.20 19.03 -3.98
C HIS A 706 -32.63 18.79 -2.52
N GLN A 707 -32.98 17.56 -2.15
CA GLN A 707 -33.43 17.21 -0.80
C GLN A 707 -32.38 17.51 0.28
N VAL A 708 -31.10 17.20 -0.01
CA VAL A 708 -29.99 17.42 0.92
C VAL A 708 -29.72 18.93 1.06
N GLN A 709 -29.72 19.68 -0.05
CA GLN A 709 -29.53 21.13 -0.04
C GLN A 709 -30.68 21.90 0.61
N SER A 710 -31.91 21.40 0.48
CA SER A 710 -33.10 22.01 1.10
C SER A 710 -33.22 21.74 2.60
N SER A 711 -32.38 20.86 3.16
CA SER A 711 -32.43 20.52 4.57
C SER A 711 -31.68 21.56 5.41
N SER A 712 -32.29 22.03 6.50
CA SER A 712 -31.64 22.88 7.50
C SER A 712 -30.74 22.11 8.47
N LEU A 713 -30.70 20.78 8.38
CA LEU A 713 -29.91 19.93 9.27
C LEU A 713 -28.43 19.98 8.85
N THR A 714 -27.57 20.50 9.73
CA THR A 714 -26.11 20.59 9.49
C THR A 714 -25.29 19.75 10.48
N HIS A 715 -25.84 19.49 11.65
CA HIS A 715 -25.18 18.76 12.73
C HIS A 715 -26.21 18.03 13.60
N LEU A 716 -25.72 17.06 14.37
CA LEU A 716 -26.46 16.39 15.42
C LEU A 716 -25.81 16.71 16.76
N THR A 717 -26.62 16.89 17.80
CA THR A 717 -26.11 17.10 19.16
C THR A 717 -26.38 15.83 19.95
N PHE A 718 -25.32 15.15 20.37
CA PHE A 718 -25.40 13.94 21.19
C PHE A 718 -24.33 14.00 22.27
N ASP A 719 -24.73 13.79 23.52
CA ASP A 719 -23.83 13.79 24.69
C ASP A 719 -23.00 15.08 24.87
N SER A 720 -23.66 16.23 24.67
CA SER A 720 -23.00 17.55 24.68
C SER A 720 -21.89 17.71 23.64
N GLN A 721 -21.75 16.75 22.71
CA GLN A 721 -20.88 16.83 21.54
C GLN A 721 -21.69 17.10 20.28
N VAL A 722 -21.14 17.95 19.43
CA VAL A 722 -21.70 18.25 18.11
C VAL A 722 -21.07 17.31 17.10
N ILE A 723 -21.87 16.41 16.54
CA ILE A 723 -21.48 15.49 15.46
C ILE A 723 -21.84 16.16 14.13
N PRO A 724 -20.87 16.66 13.36
CA PRO A 724 -21.14 17.28 12.07
C PRO A 724 -21.58 16.23 11.05
N LEU A 725 -22.46 16.64 10.12
CA LEU A 725 -22.79 15.80 8.97
C LEU A 725 -21.58 15.72 8.03
N SER A 726 -21.05 14.52 7.86
CA SER A 726 -19.86 14.28 7.04
C SER A 726 -20.20 14.26 5.56
N SER A 727 -19.28 14.71 4.71
CA SER A 727 -19.41 14.63 3.25
C SER A 727 -19.19 13.22 2.70
N THR A 728 -18.55 12.35 3.48
CA THR A 728 -18.37 10.93 3.17
C THR A 728 -18.15 10.17 4.47
N VAL A 729 -18.78 9.00 4.63
CA VAL A 729 -18.60 8.11 5.80
C VAL A 729 -18.18 6.71 5.35
N THR A 730 -17.46 5.97 6.18
CA THR A 730 -17.04 4.59 5.84
C THR A 730 -17.92 3.57 6.54
N ASN A 731 -18.85 2.95 5.80
CA ASN A 731 -19.75 1.92 6.32
C ASN A 731 -19.31 0.51 5.85
N LEU A 732 -18.89 -0.35 6.79
CA LEU A 732 -18.41 -1.72 6.54
C LEU A 732 -17.38 -1.83 5.39
N GLY A 733 -16.48 -0.84 5.30
CA GLY A 733 -15.42 -0.78 4.28
C GLY A 733 -15.82 -0.14 2.95
N VAL A 734 -17.07 0.27 2.77
CA VAL A 734 -17.54 1.03 1.60
C VAL A 734 -17.74 2.49 2.00
N ARG A 735 -17.29 3.43 1.15
CA ARG A 735 -17.45 4.87 1.43
C ARG A 735 -18.74 5.39 0.82
N PHE A 736 -19.62 5.92 1.66
CA PHE A 736 -20.92 6.46 1.27
C PHE A 736 -20.83 7.98 1.17
N ASP A 737 -21.33 8.54 0.08
CA ASP A 737 -21.58 9.96 -0.10
C ASP A 737 -23.09 10.27 0.01
N PRO A 738 -23.50 11.54 0.23
CA PRO A 738 -24.90 11.94 0.42
C PRO A 738 -25.87 11.48 -0.68
N HIS A 739 -25.37 11.21 -1.89
CA HIS A 739 -26.18 10.83 -3.05
C HIS A 739 -25.97 9.37 -3.47
N LEU A 740 -25.21 8.61 -2.67
CA LEU A 740 -24.85 7.21 -2.93
C LEU A 740 -24.28 7.01 -4.35
N THR A 741 -23.42 7.92 -4.81
CA THR A 741 -22.76 7.86 -6.12
C THR A 741 -21.48 7.01 -6.11
N PHE A 742 -20.94 6.77 -4.91
CA PHE A 742 -19.72 6.03 -4.59
C PHE A 742 -18.46 6.60 -5.25
N ASN A 743 -18.45 7.88 -5.58
CA ASN A 743 -17.35 8.54 -6.29
C ASN A 743 -16.01 8.38 -5.58
N ASP A 744 -15.95 8.72 -4.29
CA ASP A 744 -14.71 8.69 -3.52
C ASP A 744 -14.27 7.27 -3.16
N HIS A 745 -15.23 6.35 -2.97
CA HIS A 745 -14.93 4.92 -2.87
C HIS A 745 -14.23 4.41 -4.14
N ILE A 746 -14.77 4.72 -5.32
CA ILE A 746 -14.23 4.26 -6.60
C ILE A 746 -12.87 4.92 -6.90
N LYS A 747 -12.68 6.21 -6.57
CA LYS A 747 -11.35 6.86 -6.67
C LYS A 747 -10.32 6.14 -5.81
N HIS A 748 -10.66 5.80 -4.57
CA HIS A 748 -9.77 5.06 -3.67
C HIS A 748 -9.47 3.65 -4.20
N LEU A 749 -10.48 2.96 -4.74
CA LEU A 749 -10.33 1.65 -5.37
C LEU A 749 -9.41 1.71 -6.60
N CYS A 750 -9.54 2.73 -7.45
CA CYS A 750 -8.61 2.96 -8.57
C CYS A 750 -7.18 3.15 -8.06
N LYS A 751 -6.95 4.07 -7.11
CA LYS A 751 -5.62 4.39 -6.57
C LYS A 751 -4.92 3.14 -6.04
N THR A 752 -5.62 2.37 -5.21
CA THR A 752 -5.08 1.15 -4.59
C THR A 752 -4.89 0.02 -5.60
N SER A 753 -5.81 -0.16 -6.54
CA SER A 753 -5.71 -1.21 -7.56
C SER A 753 -4.56 -0.95 -8.53
N PHE A 754 -4.37 0.29 -9.00
CA PHE A 754 -3.25 0.62 -9.90
C PHE A 754 -1.89 0.54 -9.20
N TYR A 755 -1.82 0.85 -7.90
CA TYR A 755 -0.62 0.60 -7.09
C TYR A 755 -0.24 -0.89 -7.13
N HIS A 756 -1.19 -1.79 -6.86
CA HIS A 756 -0.93 -3.23 -6.90
C HIS A 756 -0.65 -3.73 -8.33
N LEU A 757 -1.35 -3.24 -9.34
CA LEU A 757 -1.10 -3.60 -10.74
C LEU A 757 0.31 -3.20 -11.19
N ARG A 758 0.83 -2.05 -10.74
CA ARG A 758 2.22 -1.64 -11.04
C ARG A 758 3.23 -2.63 -10.46
N ASN A 759 3.01 -3.08 -9.23
CA ASN A 759 3.87 -4.07 -8.60
C ASN A 759 3.77 -5.45 -9.28
N ILE A 760 2.56 -5.90 -9.60
CA ILE A 760 2.34 -7.15 -10.34
C ILE A 760 2.98 -7.06 -11.73
N SER A 761 2.88 -5.93 -12.42
CA SER A 761 3.49 -5.71 -13.75
C SER A 761 5.01 -5.88 -13.72
N LYS A 762 5.68 -5.37 -12.67
CA LYS A 762 7.13 -5.56 -12.48
C LYS A 762 7.51 -7.02 -12.28
N LEU A 763 6.71 -7.75 -11.51
CA LEU A 763 6.96 -9.17 -11.21
C LEU A 763 6.51 -10.11 -12.34
N ARG A 764 5.57 -9.67 -13.19
CA ARG A 764 4.92 -10.49 -14.21
C ARG A 764 5.87 -11.29 -15.10
N PRO A 765 7.05 -10.80 -15.54
CA PRO A 765 7.98 -11.57 -16.36
C PRO A 765 8.54 -12.82 -15.65
N THR A 766 8.63 -12.79 -14.32
CA THR A 766 9.19 -13.88 -13.49
C THR A 766 8.14 -14.88 -13.00
N LEU A 767 6.86 -14.61 -13.23
CA LEU A 767 5.75 -15.40 -12.71
C LEU A 767 5.13 -16.29 -13.79
N THR A 768 4.72 -17.50 -13.38
CA THR A 768 3.83 -18.35 -14.17
C THR A 768 2.48 -17.66 -14.38
N LEU A 769 1.74 -18.04 -15.43
CA LEU A 769 0.40 -17.49 -15.68
C LEU A 769 -0.53 -17.74 -14.48
N SER A 770 -0.50 -18.95 -13.94
CA SER A 770 -1.31 -19.35 -12.77
C SER A 770 -0.99 -18.52 -11.53
N ASP A 771 0.28 -18.27 -11.22
CA ASP A 771 0.63 -17.49 -10.02
C ASP A 771 0.34 -16.00 -10.21
N ALA A 772 0.56 -15.47 -11.42
CA ALA A 772 0.15 -14.11 -11.76
C ALA A 772 -1.39 -13.95 -11.68
N GLU A 773 -2.15 -14.95 -12.10
CA GLU A 773 -3.62 -14.97 -12.00
C GLU A 773 -4.06 -14.97 -10.52
N LYS A 774 -3.43 -15.78 -9.67
CA LYS A 774 -3.67 -15.75 -8.21
C LYS A 774 -3.43 -14.36 -7.63
N LEU A 775 -2.35 -13.67 -7.99
CA LEU A 775 -2.08 -12.30 -7.54
C LEU A 775 -3.13 -11.31 -8.03
N VAL A 776 -3.53 -11.40 -9.30
CA VAL A 776 -4.57 -10.52 -9.85
C VAL A 776 -5.92 -10.77 -9.18
N HIS A 777 -6.28 -12.02 -8.89
CA HIS A 777 -7.50 -12.32 -8.16
C HIS A 777 -7.42 -11.83 -6.70
N ALA A 778 -6.31 -12.09 -6.01
CA ALA A 778 -6.12 -11.70 -4.62
C ALA A 778 -6.08 -10.19 -4.41
N PHE A 779 -5.46 -9.43 -5.33
CA PHE A 779 -5.27 -8.00 -5.16
C PHE A 779 -6.26 -7.13 -5.94
N ILE A 780 -6.82 -7.60 -7.05
CA ILE A 780 -7.67 -6.80 -7.93
C ILE A 780 -9.10 -7.32 -7.95
N SER A 781 -9.31 -8.59 -8.32
CA SER A 781 -10.67 -9.12 -8.45
C SER A 781 -11.41 -9.11 -7.11
N SER A 782 -10.74 -9.51 -6.02
CA SER A 782 -11.29 -9.48 -4.66
C SER A 782 -11.82 -8.09 -4.26
N ARG A 783 -11.12 -7.02 -4.67
CA ARG A 783 -11.52 -5.64 -4.38
C ARG A 783 -12.64 -5.16 -5.31
N LEU A 784 -12.61 -5.54 -6.59
CA LEU A 784 -13.68 -5.23 -7.54
C LEU A 784 -14.99 -5.96 -7.23
N ASP A 785 -14.91 -7.14 -6.61
CA ASP A 785 -16.07 -7.98 -6.29
C ASP A 785 -16.61 -7.78 -4.86
N TYR A 786 -15.89 -7.01 -4.03
CA TYR A 786 -16.33 -6.66 -2.68
C TYR A 786 -17.49 -5.65 -2.73
N CYS A 787 -18.67 -6.06 -2.25
CA CYS A 787 -19.90 -5.25 -2.20
C CYS A 787 -20.29 -4.61 -3.55
N ASN A 788 -19.97 -5.27 -4.67
CA ASN A 788 -20.19 -4.68 -5.99
C ASN A 788 -21.66 -4.61 -6.41
N SER A 789 -22.57 -5.35 -5.75
CA SER A 789 -24.02 -5.22 -5.95
C SER A 789 -24.54 -3.80 -5.67
N LEU A 790 -23.89 -3.04 -4.77
CA LEU A 790 -24.24 -1.65 -4.46
C LEU A 790 -24.00 -0.69 -5.64
N PHE A 791 -23.16 -1.09 -6.59
CA PHE A 791 -22.81 -0.28 -7.76
C PHE A 791 -23.82 -0.41 -8.89
N TYR A 792 -24.93 -1.12 -8.69
CA TYR A 792 -25.98 -1.18 -9.69
C TYR A 792 -26.57 0.22 -9.98
N GLY A 793 -26.65 0.54 -11.27
CA GLY A 793 -27.18 1.81 -11.78
C GLY A 793 -26.39 3.07 -11.40
N ILE A 794 -25.10 2.95 -11.01
CA ILE A 794 -24.22 4.13 -10.88
C ILE A 794 -23.87 4.72 -12.26
N THR A 795 -23.29 5.93 -12.27
CA THR A 795 -22.96 6.62 -13.52
C THR A 795 -22.02 5.81 -14.42
N GLY A 796 -22.24 5.89 -15.74
CA GLY A 796 -21.38 5.21 -16.72
C GLY A 796 -19.91 5.62 -16.65
N LYS A 797 -19.61 6.85 -16.17
CA LYS A 797 -18.24 7.32 -15.91
C LYS A 797 -17.55 6.48 -14.81
N ASN A 798 -18.28 6.14 -13.76
CA ASN A 798 -17.75 5.34 -12.65
C ASN A 798 -17.59 3.86 -13.03
N ILE A 799 -18.55 3.29 -13.75
CA ILE A 799 -18.41 1.93 -14.30
C ILE A 799 -17.19 1.85 -15.23
N GLN A 800 -16.95 2.85 -16.07
CA GLN A 800 -15.78 2.89 -16.94
C GLN A 800 -14.46 2.89 -16.15
N LYS A 801 -14.36 3.64 -15.05
CA LYS A 801 -13.18 3.62 -14.17
C LYS A 801 -12.88 2.22 -13.64
N LEU A 802 -13.91 1.52 -13.16
CA LEU A 802 -13.76 0.13 -12.69
C LEU A 802 -13.39 -0.83 -13.83
N GLN A 803 -14.01 -0.65 -15.01
CA GLN A 803 -13.68 -1.44 -16.20
C GLN A 803 -12.22 -1.24 -16.63
N TYR A 804 -11.66 -0.04 -16.50
CA TYR A 804 -10.25 0.21 -16.80
C TYR A 804 -9.30 -0.56 -15.87
N ILE A 805 -9.66 -0.72 -14.59
CA ILE A 805 -8.88 -1.56 -13.66
C ILE A 805 -8.84 -3.00 -14.16
N GLN A 806 -10.01 -3.59 -14.46
CA GLN A 806 -10.10 -4.95 -14.97
C GLN A 806 -9.36 -5.14 -16.29
N ASN A 807 -9.51 -4.19 -17.21
CA ASN A 807 -8.84 -4.20 -18.51
C ASN A 807 -7.31 -4.18 -18.34
N SER A 808 -6.80 -3.33 -17.44
CA SER A 808 -5.37 -3.24 -17.17
C SER A 808 -4.83 -4.53 -16.54
N ALA A 809 -5.60 -5.12 -15.62
CA ALA A 809 -5.27 -6.39 -15.00
C ALA A 809 -5.19 -7.53 -16.03
N ALA A 810 -6.18 -7.65 -16.92
CA ALA A 810 -6.20 -8.65 -17.98
C ALA A 810 -5.01 -8.48 -18.95
N ARG A 811 -4.65 -7.22 -19.27
CA ARG A 811 -3.51 -6.93 -20.15
C ARG A 811 -2.18 -7.33 -19.53
N ILE A 812 -1.97 -7.02 -18.26
CA ILE A 812 -0.77 -7.40 -17.52
C ILE A 812 -0.69 -8.93 -17.41
N LEU A 813 -1.81 -9.58 -17.08
CA LEU A 813 -1.87 -11.03 -16.95
C LEU A 813 -1.50 -11.73 -18.27
N MET A 814 -2.08 -11.31 -19.38
CA MET A 814 -1.87 -11.95 -20.70
C MET A 814 -0.66 -11.41 -21.48
N ARG A 815 0.09 -10.45 -20.90
CA ARG A 815 1.25 -9.79 -21.55
C ARG A 815 0.95 -9.25 -22.95
N VAL A 816 -0.28 -8.80 -23.17
CA VAL A 816 -0.72 -8.23 -24.45
C VAL A 816 -0.35 -6.77 -24.59
N ARG A 817 -0.34 -6.27 -25.82
CA ARG A 817 0.06 -4.88 -26.10
C ARG A 817 -0.96 -3.88 -25.56
N LYS A 818 -0.51 -2.68 -25.19
CA LYS A 818 -1.33 -1.57 -24.66
C LYS A 818 -2.55 -1.23 -25.54
N TYR A 819 -2.42 -1.36 -26.85
CA TYR A 819 -3.45 -1.00 -27.84
C TYR A 819 -4.33 -2.18 -28.29
N GLU A 820 -4.09 -3.37 -27.74
CA GLU A 820 -4.83 -4.55 -28.13
C GLU A 820 -6.27 -4.50 -27.60
N HIS A 821 -7.20 -5.01 -28.42
CA HIS A 821 -8.61 -4.99 -28.11
C HIS A 821 -8.87 -5.89 -26.90
N ILE A 822 -9.54 -5.33 -25.87
CA ILE A 822 -9.64 -6.02 -24.58
C ILE A 822 -10.66 -7.15 -24.57
N THR A 823 -11.71 -7.08 -25.39
CA THR A 823 -12.81 -8.04 -25.33
C THR A 823 -12.40 -9.50 -25.64
N PRO A 824 -11.58 -9.79 -26.67
CA PRO A 824 -11.03 -11.13 -26.88
C PRO A 824 -10.24 -11.68 -25.70
N ILE A 825 -9.51 -10.81 -24.99
CA ILE A 825 -8.68 -11.19 -23.84
C ILE A 825 -9.56 -11.52 -22.63
N LEU A 826 -10.59 -10.71 -22.39
CA LEU A 826 -11.58 -11.01 -21.34
C LEU A 826 -12.33 -12.31 -21.64
N HIS A 827 -12.62 -12.58 -22.93
CA HIS A 827 -13.23 -13.83 -23.36
C HIS A 827 -12.30 -15.03 -23.13
N SER A 828 -11.01 -14.94 -23.48
CA SER A 828 -10.05 -16.02 -23.24
C SER A 828 -9.83 -16.29 -21.74
N LEU A 829 -9.89 -15.26 -20.91
CA LEU A 829 -9.81 -15.39 -19.45
C LEU A 829 -11.15 -15.80 -18.82
N HIS A 830 -12.23 -15.85 -19.60
CA HIS A 830 -13.58 -16.08 -19.11
C HIS A 830 -13.98 -15.10 -17.98
N TRP A 831 -13.60 -13.82 -18.16
CA TRP A 831 -13.91 -12.70 -17.26
C TRP A 831 -15.06 -11.83 -17.81
N LEU A 832 -16.15 -11.73 -17.05
CA LEU A 832 -17.26 -10.83 -17.40
C LEU A 832 -16.84 -9.36 -17.25
N PRO A 833 -17.27 -8.45 -18.15
CA PRO A 833 -17.15 -7.01 -17.94
C PRO A 833 -17.78 -6.58 -16.61
N VAL A 834 -17.29 -5.49 -16.02
CA VAL A 834 -17.67 -5.03 -14.68
C VAL A 834 -19.18 -4.80 -14.55
N SER A 835 -19.84 -4.23 -15.55
CA SER A 835 -21.31 -4.06 -15.53
C SER A 835 -22.04 -5.39 -15.35
N PHE A 836 -21.65 -6.41 -16.15
CA PHE A 836 -22.26 -7.73 -16.05
C PHE A 836 -21.81 -8.50 -14.81
N ARG A 837 -20.65 -8.18 -14.20
CA ARG A 837 -20.27 -8.71 -12.88
C ARG A 837 -21.21 -8.22 -11.78
N ILE A 838 -21.64 -6.97 -11.85
CA ILE A 838 -22.63 -6.41 -10.92
C ILE A 838 -23.98 -7.11 -11.14
N ASP A 839 -24.44 -7.22 -12.38
CA ASP A 839 -25.70 -7.94 -12.70
C ASP A 839 -25.64 -9.41 -12.23
N TYR A 840 -24.52 -10.08 -12.48
CA TYR A 840 -24.27 -11.45 -12.03
C TYR A 840 -24.41 -11.58 -10.51
N LYS A 841 -23.84 -10.63 -9.76
CA LYS A 841 -23.94 -10.62 -8.30
C LYS A 841 -25.37 -10.40 -7.83
N VAL A 842 -26.07 -9.40 -8.37
CA VAL A 842 -27.46 -9.10 -8.01
C VAL A 842 -28.34 -10.32 -8.28
N LEU A 843 -28.20 -10.96 -9.44
CA LEU A 843 -28.96 -12.15 -9.81
C LEU A 843 -28.65 -13.39 -8.95
N ILE A 844 -27.40 -13.60 -8.53
CA ILE A 844 -27.07 -14.64 -7.55
C ILE A 844 -27.81 -14.37 -6.24
N LEU A 845 -27.78 -13.14 -5.76
CA LEU A 845 -28.47 -12.77 -4.53
C LEU A 845 -29.99 -12.95 -4.67
N THR A 846 -30.57 -12.59 -5.81
CA THR A 846 -31.99 -12.84 -6.12
C THR A 846 -32.31 -14.33 -6.10
N HIS A 847 -31.51 -15.17 -6.76
CA HIS A 847 -31.68 -16.63 -6.74
C HIS A 847 -31.61 -17.19 -5.31
N THR A 848 -30.66 -16.72 -4.49
CA THR A 848 -30.57 -17.15 -3.09
C THR A 848 -31.77 -16.69 -2.26
N CYS A 849 -32.36 -15.53 -2.57
CA CYS A 849 -33.56 -15.06 -1.88
C CYS A 849 -34.79 -15.92 -2.23
N ILE A 850 -35.00 -16.23 -3.51
CA ILE A 850 -36.12 -17.06 -3.97
C ILE A 850 -36.08 -18.46 -3.36
N ASN A 851 -34.89 -19.05 -3.24
CA ASN A 851 -34.70 -20.39 -2.69
C ASN A 851 -34.52 -20.42 -1.16
N GLY A 852 -34.79 -19.32 -0.44
CA GLY A 852 -34.72 -19.29 1.03
C GLY A 852 -33.31 -19.39 1.62
N HIS A 853 -32.26 -19.21 0.81
CA HIS A 853 -30.85 -19.30 1.22
C HIS A 853 -30.20 -17.93 1.53
N ALA A 854 -30.97 -16.84 1.49
CA ALA A 854 -30.50 -15.49 1.81
C ALA A 854 -30.99 -15.03 3.21
N PRO A 855 -30.52 -13.90 3.75
CA PRO A 855 -31.07 -13.34 4.98
C PRO A 855 -32.56 -12.97 4.85
N PRO A 856 -33.40 -13.19 5.90
CA PRO A 856 -34.83 -12.89 5.86
C PRO A 856 -35.14 -11.45 5.41
N TYR A 857 -34.37 -10.47 5.89
CA TYR A 857 -34.55 -9.05 5.53
C TYR A 857 -34.33 -8.71 4.05
N LEU A 858 -33.64 -9.57 3.28
CA LEU A 858 -33.53 -9.43 1.82
C LEU A 858 -34.61 -10.24 1.10
N GLN A 859 -34.98 -11.41 1.62
CA GLN A 859 -36.06 -12.21 1.05
C GLN A 859 -37.37 -11.41 1.00
N GLU A 860 -37.67 -10.67 2.07
CA GLU A 860 -38.84 -9.79 2.18
C GLU A 860 -38.88 -8.65 1.13
N LEU A 861 -37.74 -8.30 0.53
CA LEU A 861 -37.68 -7.28 -0.52
C LEU A 861 -38.11 -7.82 -1.89
N ILE A 862 -38.24 -9.13 -2.04
CA ILE A 862 -38.58 -9.80 -3.30
C ILE A 862 -39.96 -10.45 -3.14
N THR A 863 -40.89 -10.08 -4.02
CA THR A 863 -42.25 -10.64 -4.02
C THR A 863 -42.48 -11.43 -5.31
N PRO A 864 -42.82 -12.73 -5.22
CA PRO A 864 -43.27 -13.50 -6.37
C PRO A 864 -44.51 -12.86 -7.02
N GLN A 865 -44.59 -12.89 -8.33
CA GLN A 865 -45.75 -12.41 -9.06
C GLN A 865 -46.83 -13.50 -9.08
N THR A 866 -47.92 -13.29 -8.33
CA THR A 866 -49.12 -14.13 -8.40
C THR A 866 -50.12 -13.56 -9.39
N SER A 867 -50.52 -14.34 -10.40
CA SER A 867 -51.61 -14.01 -11.31
C SER A 867 -52.93 -14.63 -10.82
N THR A 868 -54.02 -13.86 -10.82
CA THR A 868 -55.38 -14.32 -10.45
C THR A 868 -56.05 -15.23 -11.49
N CYS A 869 -55.45 -15.40 -12.67
CA CYS A 869 -55.90 -16.33 -13.71
C CYS A 869 -54.75 -17.23 -14.16
N THR A 870 -55.06 -18.49 -14.48
CA THR A 870 -54.12 -19.49 -15.04
C THR A 870 -53.72 -19.13 -16.47
N LEU A 871 -52.77 -18.20 -16.61
CA LEU A 871 -52.18 -17.82 -17.89
C LEU A 871 -51.00 -18.73 -18.24
N ARG A 872 -50.62 -18.83 -19.53
CA ARG A 872 -49.39 -19.55 -19.98
C ARG A 872 -48.10 -19.10 -19.27
N SER A 873 -48.08 -17.91 -18.66
CA SER A 873 -46.98 -17.33 -17.87
C SER A 873 -46.94 -17.77 -16.40
N SER A 874 -47.92 -18.55 -15.91
CA SER A 874 -47.98 -19.01 -14.52
C SER A 874 -46.82 -19.92 -14.11
N ASN A 875 -46.15 -20.57 -15.08
CA ASN A 875 -44.96 -21.42 -14.86
C ASN A 875 -43.60 -20.68 -14.94
N SER A 876 -43.59 -19.34 -15.14
CA SER A 876 -42.37 -18.57 -15.45
C SER A 876 -41.61 -18.02 -14.22
N SER A 877 -42.11 -18.23 -12.99
CA SER A 877 -41.46 -17.78 -11.73
C SER A 877 -41.03 -16.29 -11.73
N LEU A 878 -41.92 -15.43 -12.23
CA LEU A 878 -41.70 -13.99 -12.34
C LEU A 878 -41.78 -13.29 -10.97
N LEU A 879 -41.08 -12.17 -10.85
CA LEU A 879 -41.08 -11.32 -9.66
C LEU A 879 -41.83 -10.01 -9.91
N ARG A 880 -42.53 -9.50 -8.90
CA ARG A 880 -43.19 -8.19 -8.97
C ARG A 880 -42.14 -7.08 -8.96
N VAL A 881 -42.20 -6.18 -9.93
CA VAL A 881 -41.37 -4.96 -9.99
C VAL A 881 -42.12 -3.81 -9.31
N PRO A 882 -41.60 -3.21 -8.22
CA PRO A 882 -42.16 -2.01 -7.62
C PRO A 882 -42.16 -0.82 -8.58
N LYS A 883 -43.13 0.09 -8.44
CA LYS A 883 -43.13 1.37 -9.14
C LYS A 883 -42.18 2.34 -8.42
N THR A 884 -41.29 2.97 -9.18
CA THR A 884 -40.26 3.92 -8.71
C THR A 884 -40.41 5.24 -9.45
N LYS A 885 -40.04 6.35 -8.82
CA LYS A 885 -40.16 7.70 -9.40
C LYS A 885 -38.88 8.14 -10.11
N LEU A 886 -37.71 7.82 -9.54
CA LEU A 886 -36.42 8.34 -9.96
C LEU A 886 -35.49 7.21 -10.42
N ARG A 887 -34.98 7.35 -11.65
CA ARG A 887 -33.95 6.44 -12.20
C ARG A 887 -32.64 6.46 -11.43
N THR A 888 -32.31 7.59 -10.80
CA THR A 888 -31.08 7.79 -10.04
C THR A 888 -31.17 7.30 -8.60
N MET A 889 -32.37 6.97 -8.11
CA MET A 889 -32.62 6.49 -6.75
C MET A 889 -33.39 5.17 -6.76
N GLY A 890 -34.73 5.18 -6.79
CA GLY A 890 -35.55 3.97 -6.60
C GLY A 890 -35.24 2.85 -7.57
N ASP A 891 -34.86 3.16 -8.81
CA ASP A 891 -34.46 2.15 -9.81
C ASP A 891 -33.21 1.34 -9.43
N ARG A 892 -32.36 1.92 -8.60
CA ARG A 892 -31.12 1.32 -8.12
C ARG A 892 -31.33 0.47 -6.87
N ALA A 893 -32.45 0.66 -6.16
CA ALA A 893 -32.76 -0.08 -4.95
C ALA A 893 -32.89 -1.58 -5.28
N PHE A 894 -32.43 -2.45 -4.38
CA PHE A 894 -32.41 -3.89 -4.62
C PHE A 894 -33.81 -4.44 -4.91
N CYS A 895 -34.84 -3.99 -4.19
CA CYS A 895 -36.23 -4.40 -4.40
C CYS A 895 -36.76 -4.09 -5.81
N SER A 896 -36.15 -3.13 -6.51
CA SER A 896 -36.52 -2.72 -7.86
C SER A 896 -35.59 -3.32 -8.92
N ALA A 897 -34.28 -3.36 -8.64
CA ALA A 897 -33.25 -3.85 -9.53
C ALA A 897 -33.30 -5.38 -9.71
N ALA A 898 -33.44 -6.12 -8.60
CA ALA A 898 -33.44 -7.59 -8.61
C ALA A 898 -34.60 -8.18 -9.44
N PRO A 899 -35.88 -7.80 -9.23
CA PRO A 899 -36.98 -8.27 -10.06
C PRO A 899 -36.83 -7.93 -11.54
N ARG A 900 -36.33 -6.73 -11.87
CA ARG A 900 -36.09 -6.31 -13.27
C ARG A 900 -35.07 -7.20 -13.97
N LEU A 901 -33.92 -7.43 -13.32
CA LEU A 901 -32.88 -8.29 -13.87
C LEU A 901 -33.37 -9.74 -13.99
N TRP A 902 -34.04 -10.26 -12.96
CA TRP A 902 -34.56 -11.63 -12.93
C TRP A 902 -35.59 -11.91 -14.02
N ASN A 903 -36.53 -10.99 -14.20
CA ASN A 903 -37.57 -11.10 -15.23
C ASN A 903 -36.98 -10.99 -16.65
N SER A 904 -35.79 -10.39 -16.80
CA SER A 904 -35.08 -10.31 -18.09
C SER A 904 -34.34 -11.61 -18.48
N LEU A 905 -34.29 -12.60 -17.58
CA LEU A 905 -33.68 -13.90 -17.85
C LEU A 905 -34.60 -14.79 -18.74
N PRO A 906 -34.05 -15.80 -19.42
CA PRO A 906 -34.85 -16.86 -20.03
C PRO A 906 -35.45 -17.81 -18.98
N ASP A 907 -36.58 -18.45 -19.32
CA ASP A 907 -37.28 -19.38 -18.42
C ASP A 907 -36.41 -20.55 -17.93
N HIS A 908 -35.57 -21.12 -18.81
CA HIS A 908 -34.71 -22.25 -18.43
C HIS A 908 -33.67 -21.90 -17.35
N LEU A 909 -33.19 -20.64 -17.30
CA LEU A 909 -32.29 -20.20 -16.24
C LEU A 909 -33.04 -19.96 -14.93
N ARG A 910 -34.28 -19.46 -15.01
CA ARG A 910 -35.13 -19.30 -13.81
C ARG A 910 -35.58 -20.63 -13.23
N ALA A 911 -35.80 -21.64 -14.07
CA ALA A 911 -36.20 -22.99 -13.67
C ALA A 911 -35.05 -23.81 -13.03
N THR A 912 -33.83 -23.28 -12.98
CA THR A 912 -32.67 -23.98 -12.44
C THR A 912 -32.76 -24.10 -10.92
N GLN A 913 -32.61 -25.32 -10.38
CA GLN A 913 -32.82 -25.59 -8.95
C GLN A 913 -31.58 -25.39 -8.07
N THR A 914 -30.38 -25.70 -8.58
CA THR A 914 -29.15 -25.58 -7.78
C THR A 914 -28.42 -24.27 -8.04
N LEU A 915 -27.80 -23.73 -7.00
CA LEU A 915 -27.03 -22.49 -7.09
C LEU A 915 -25.85 -22.60 -8.07
N ASP A 916 -25.20 -23.76 -8.15
CA ASP A 916 -24.00 -23.93 -8.99
C ASP A 916 -24.35 -24.08 -10.47
N SER A 917 -25.41 -24.83 -10.79
CA SER A 917 -25.95 -24.85 -12.16
C SER A 917 -26.45 -23.47 -12.59
N PHE A 918 -27.08 -22.72 -11.67
CA PHE A 918 -27.54 -21.35 -11.95
C PHE A 918 -26.36 -20.41 -12.22
N LYS A 919 -25.31 -20.42 -11.38
CA LYS A 919 -24.09 -19.63 -11.59
C LYS A 919 -23.47 -19.91 -12.96
N ALA A 920 -23.31 -21.19 -13.32
CA ALA A 920 -22.70 -21.58 -14.59
C ALA A 920 -23.55 -21.16 -15.80
N GLY A 921 -24.86 -21.42 -15.75
CA GLY A 921 -25.81 -21.03 -16.80
C GLY A 921 -25.92 -19.51 -16.94
N LEU A 922 -26.01 -18.79 -15.82
CA LEU A 922 -26.08 -17.33 -15.79
C LEU A 922 -24.80 -16.70 -16.36
N LYS A 923 -23.62 -17.18 -15.95
CA LYS A 923 -22.35 -16.68 -16.48
C LYS A 923 -22.30 -16.83 -18.00
N THR A 924 -22.68 -18.00 -18.51
CA THR A 924 -22.78 -18.28 -19.96
C THR A 924 -23.74 -17.33 -20.66
N PHE A 925 -24.93 -17.09 -20.08
CA PHE A 925 -25.92 -16.17 -20.64
C PHE A 925 -25.42 -14.73 -20.69
N LEU A 926 -24.80 -14.25 -19.61
CA LEU A 926 -24.25 -12.89 -19.56
C LEU A 926 -23.10 -12.72 -20.56
N PHE A 927 -22.26 -13.74 -20.78
CA PHE A 927 -21.25 -13.70 -21.83
C PHE A 927 -21.84 -13.53 -23.23
N ARG A 928 -22.95 -14.21 -23.53
CA ARG A 928 -23.66 -14.07 -24.82
C ARG A 928 -24.25 -12.66 -25.00
N LYS A 929 -24.63 -11.98 -23.92
CA LYS A 929 -25.10 -10.59 -23.94
C LYS A 929 -24.00 -9.54 -24.09
N VAL A 930 -22.71 -9.89 -23.93
CA VAL A 930 -21.60 -8.94 -24.13
C VAL A 930 -21.55 -8.52 -25.59
N THR A 931 -21.88 -7.26 -25.89
CA THR A 931 -21.76 -6.67 -27.23
C THR A 931 -20.37 -6.04 -27.44
N HIS A 932 -20.09 -5.54 -28.65
CA HIS A 932 -18.80 -4.90 -28.98
C HIS A 932 -17.59 -5.82 -28.79
N GLN A 933 -17.73 -7.07 -29.20
CA GLN A 933 -16.72 -8.13 -29.02
C GLN A 933 -15.46 -7.96 -29.89
N GLY A 934 -15.48 -7.03 -30.83
CA GLY A 934 -14.40 -6.77 -31.76
C GLY A 934 -14.59 -7.49 -33.08
N ARG A 935 -13.73 -7.15 -34.05
CA ARG A 935 -13.92 -7.50 -35.47
C ARG A 935 -14.11 -8.99 -35.70
N HIS A 936 -13.22 -9.83 -35.16
CA HIS A 936 -13.22 -11.28 -35.41
C HIS A 936 -14.45 -11.98 -34.83
N LEU A 937 -14.87 -11.59 -33.62
CA LEU A 937 -16.05 -12.18 -32.98
C LEU A 937 -17.35 -11.70 -33.63
N THR A 938 -17.42 -10.44 -34.04
CA THR A 938 -18.57 -9.93 -34.81
C THR A 938 -18.68 -10.62 -36.17
N GLU A 939 -17.56 -10.85 -36.85
CA GLU A 939 -17.54 -11.60 -38.11
C GLU A 939 -17.98 -13.06 -37.92
N ALA A 940 -17.43 -13.76 -36.91
CA ALA A 940 -17.81 -15.13 -36.59
C ALA A 940 -19.30 -15.23 -36.24
N ALA A 941 -19.85 -14.27 -35.48
CA ALA A 941 -21.27 -14.26 -35.13
C ALA A 941 -22.18 -14.07 -36.36
N VAL A 942 -21.79 -13.22 -37.31
CA VAL A 942 -22.52 -13.04 -38.58
C VAL A 942 -22.47 -14.30 -39.43
N GLY A 943 -21.30 -14.95 -39.51
CA GLY A 943 -21.14 -16.25 -40.18
C GLY A 943 -21.98 -17.36 -39.52
N SER A 944 -21.96 -17.46 -38.20
CA SER A 944 -22.77 -18.43 -37.44
C SER A 944 -24.28 -18.17 -37.52
N ALA A 945 -24.70 -16.95 -37.84
CA ALA A 945 -26.09 -16.61 -38.13
C ALA A 945 -26.51 -17.02 -39.57
N GLY A 946 -25.64 -17.71 -40.32
CA GLY A 946 -25.89 -18.14 -41.69
C GLY A 946 -25.75 -17.04 -42.73
N LEU A 947 -25.22 -15.87 -42.36
CA LEU A 947 -25.10 -14.71 -43.25
C LEU A 947 -23.66 -14.55 -43.74
N TRP A 948 -23.45 -14.70 -45.05
CA TRP A 948 -22.16 -14.45 -45.69
C TRP A 948 -22.16 -13.12 -46.44
N LEU A 949 -21.76 -12.04 -45.76
CA LEU A 949 -21.75 -10.70 -46.34
C LEU A 949 -20.46 -10.44 -47.14
N ILE A 950 -20.58 -10.23 -48.46
CA ILE A 950 -19.47 -9.81 -49.32
C ILE A 950 -18.93 -8.46 -48.83
N GLY A 951 -17.62 -8.38 -48.55
CA GLY A 951 -17.02 -7.18 -47.96
C GLY A 951 -17.33 -6.95 -46.48
N GLY A 952 -17.99 -7.89 -45.80
CA GLY A 952 -18.40 -7.79 -44.40
C GLY A 952 -17.27 -7.40 -43.44
N LYS A 953 -16.04 -7.88 -43.69
CA LYS A 953 -14.82 -7.49 -42.95
C LYS A 953 -14.54 -5.98 -42.94
N ARG A 954 -14.72 -5.28 -44.07
CA ARG A 954 -14.55 -3.82 -44.17
C ARG A 954 -15.72 -3.11 -43.50
N LEU A 955 -16.94 -3.60 -43.70
CA LEU A 955 -18.14 -3.02 -43.09
C LEU A 955 -18.08 -3.07 -41.56
N VAL A 956 -17.79 -4.26 -40.99
CA VAL A 956 -17.61 -4.45 -39.54
C VAL A 956 -16.52 -3.53 -39.00
N SER A 957 -15.39 -3.40 -39.72
CA SER A 957 -14.30 -2.49 -39.29
C SER A 957 -14.71 -1.02 -39.30
N SER A 958 -15.46 -0.58 -40.34
CA SER A 958 -15.99 0.78 -40.45
C SER A 958 -17.00 1.09 -39.34
N VAL A 959 -17.92 0.17 -39.07
CA VAL A 959 -18.92 0.30 -37.99
C VAL A 959 -18.23 0.35 -36.63
N ILE A 960 -17.24 -0.52 -36.37
CA ILE A 960 -16.48 -0.51 -35.13
C ILE A 960 -15.70 0.81 -34.96
N HIS A 961 -15.11 1.34 -36.04
CA HIS A 961 -14.35 2.59 -35.99
C HIS A 961 -15.23 3.82 -35.76
N LYS A 962 -16.47 3.83 -36.27
CA LYS A 962 -17.47 4.87 -35.99
C LYS A 962 -18.14 4.70 -34.63
N CYS A 963 -18.02 3.53 -34.00
CA CYS A 963 -18.64 3.24 -32.71
C CYS A 963 -17.85 3.86 -31.55
N VAL A 964 -18.47 4.82 -30.86
CA VAL A 964 -17.90 5.50 -29.67
C VAL A 964 -17.50 4.50 -28.58
N THR A 965 -18.34 3.49 -28.31
CA THR A 965 -18.08 2.46 -27.30
C THR A 965 -16.84 1.63 -27.63
N CYS A 966 -16.73 1.15 -28.87
CA CYS A 966 -15.56 0.42 -29.34
C CYS A 966 -14.28 1.27 -29.27
N ASN A 967 -14.36 2.57 -29.62
CA ASN A 967 -13.23 3.48 -29.52
C ASN A 967 -12.80 3.72 -28.07
N LYS A 968 -13.74 3.83 -27.12
CA LYS A 968 -13.43 3.93 -25.69
C LYS A 968 -12.75 2.66 -25.15
N LEU A 969 -13.22 1.48 -25.53
CA LEU A 969 -12.57 0.20 -25.17
C LEU A 969 -11.15 0.06 -25.76
N ARG A 970 -10.87 0.79 -26.85
CA ARG A 970 -9.54 0.94 -27.49
C ARG A 970 -8.73 2.13 -26.98
N GLY A 971 -9.21 2.84 -25.95
CA GLY A 971 -8.58 4.04 -25.40
C GLY A 971 -7.15 3.79 -24.92
N ARG A 972 -6.28 4.80 -25.05
CA ARG A 972 -4.88 4.76 -24.62
C ARG A 972 -4.81 4.78 -23.08
N MET A 973 -3.87 4.04 -22.48
CA MET A 973 -3.50 4.24 -21.06
C MET A 973 -2.97 5.66 -20.88
N GLU A 974 -3.61 6.43 -20.00
CA GLU A 974 -3.23 7.79 -19.65
C GLU A 974 -2.00 7.80 -18.73
N GLU A 975 -1.12 8.78 -18.95
CA GLU A 975 0.06 9.04 -18.13
C GLU A 975 -0.11 10.37 -17.40
N GLN A 976 0.39 10.44 -16.17
CA GLN A 976 0.35 11.63 -15.33
C GLN A 976 1.16 12.76 -16.00
N LYS A 977 0.55 13.93 -16.22
CA LYS A 977 1.25 15.12 -16.69
C LYS A 977 1.96 15.81 -15.52
N MET A 978 3.26 16.06 -15.66
CA MET A 978 4.08 16.88 -14.76
C MET A 978 3.94 18.38 -15.10
N SER A 979 4.21 19.27 -14.15
CA SER A 979 4.23 20.73 -14.34
C SER A 979 5.45 21.22 -15.13
N ASN A 980 5.38 22.45 -15.67
CA ASN A 980 6.48 23.07 -16.41
C ASN A 980 7.68 23.38 -15.48
N LEU A 981 8.90 23.36 -16.03
CA LEU A 981 10.13 23.72 -15.31
C LEU A 981 10.21 25.24 -15.07
N PRO A 982 10.85 25.70 -13.97
CA PRO A 982 11.07 27.12 -13.69
C PRO A 982 11.94 27.79 -14.76
N THR A 983 11.70 29.07 -15.01
CA THR A 983 12.37 29.89 -16.04
C THR A 983 13.89 29.91 -15.86
N ASP A 984 14.38 29.84 -14.61
CA ASP A 984 15.80 29.90 -14.26
C ASP A 984 16.61 28.67 -14.70
N ARG A 985 15.93 27.56 -15.05
CA ARG A 985 16.54 26.39 -15.70
C ARG A 985 16.60 26.50 -17.22
N LEU A 986 15.90 27.47 -17.80
CA LEU A 986 15.84 27.71 -19.25
C LEU A 986 16.77 28.85 -19.68
N THR A 987 17.31 29.62 -18.73
CA THR A 987 18.28 30.70 -18.97
C THR A 987 19.69 30.14 -19.16
N PRO A 988 20.40 30.46 -20.26
CA PRO A 988 21.74 29.92 -20.51
C PRO A 988 22.79 30.53 -19.57
N GLY A 989 23.43 29.70 -18.74
CA GLY A 989 24.55 30.01 -17.86
C GLY A 989 25.60 28.88 -17.86
N PRO A 990 26.77 29.05 -17.20
CA PRO A 990 27.76 27.98 -17.07
C PRO A 990 27.13 26.68 -16.50
N PRO A 991 27.64 25.50 -16.88
CA PRO A 991 27.23 24.26 -16.25
C PRO A 991 27.35 24.38 -14.73
N PHE A 992 26.34 23.94 -13.98
CA PHE A 992 26.29 23.97 -12.51
C PHE A 992 26.17 25.35 -11.84
N THR A 993 25.86 26.41 -12.60
CA THR A 993 25.60 27.75 -12.00
C THR A 993 24.36 27.76 -11.10
N ASN A 994 23.32 27.03 -11.50
CA ASN A 994 22.10 26.81 -10.72
C ASN A 994 21.82 25.30 -10.65
N VAL A 995 22.25 24.63 -9.58
CA VAL A 995 21.94 23.22 -9.33
C VAL A 995 20.85 23.12 -8.28
N GLY A 996 19.67 22.66 -8.69
CA GLY A 996 18.58 22.27 -7.79
C GLY A 996 18.36 20.77 -7.87
N VAL A 997 18.26 20.11 -6.72
CA VAL A 997 17.84 18.71 -6.61
C VAL A 997 16.33 18.69 -6.39
N ASP A 998 15.61 18.00 -7.27
CA ASP A 998 14.18 17.76 -7.13
C ASP A 998 13.95 16.73 -6.01
N VAL A 999 13.40 17.16 -4.88
CA VAL A 999 13.07 16.33 -3.72
C VAL A 999 11.58 16.03 -3.60
N PHE A 1000 10.75 16.58 -4.49
CA PHE A 1000 9.36 16.20 -4.68
C PHE A 1000 9.20 15.63 -6.08
N GLY A 1001 9.81 14.47 -6.30
CA GLY A 1001 9.75 13.75 -7.56
C GLY A 1001 8.34 13.22 -7.84
N PRO A 1002 8.19 11.98 -8.34
CA PRO A 1002 7.15 11.14 -7.77
C PRO A 1002 7.42 10.88 -6.29
#